data_AF-A9V4R9-F1
#
_entry.id   AF-A9V4R9-F1
#
_cell.length_a   1.000
_cell.length_b   1.000
_cell.length_c   1.000
_cell.angle_alpha   90.00
_cell.angle_beta   90.00
_cell.angle_gamma   90.00
#
_symmetry.space_group_name_H-M   'P 1'
#
loop_
_entity.id
_entity.type
_entity.pdbx_description
1 polymer ?
#
loop_
_entity_poly.entity_id
_entity_poly.type
_entity_poly.pdbx_seq_one_letter_code
_entity_poly.pdbx_strand_id
1 'polypeptide(L)'
;MAALCCAVLCCAVLCCAVLCCAVLCLHLHVKWNGWGIRSKADSRLSIDDIGLRRRWIHHRQHGRNSKVTVRVPATTANLGSGYDCLGMAVDIWNELTVELASAFSIHIEGEGADVLPRNGENLVEEMLQAAAEIEGHIDNLSPCIYGNLQIGVNNGERWDTTGIPVPAGLQCVVLTPNVPMSTHEARAMLPDKISREDAIFNIGRAALLINCILTRDYEALRAATEDRLHQPVRGSAKVMPALYPVIQAALDAGAKGAFLSGAGSSIMALTVGARGDVYAQSTLERRDRQVADAMLAAARANGVDGTVRITRPTAVGAHVVAVTETITRPGLAAQGDCPSYVSTRGGPASAVSFEEAVMAGLAPDGGLYVPNQIPKVTEETMRAWRRLSFPKLAVEVMGKFIGQNEIPAGTLEALVQRSYATFDSAHVTPLIEILTNKVVSLARVLIVSQSLRAAMLSQFSEDGSVYLLEQFHGPTCAFKDVALQFVGNLFEYFLSRRNAQSEKPKHITVLGATSGDTGSAAIFGLRGKANVDVIILHPEGRVAPIQEAQMTTVLDDNVHNVAVKGTFDDCQAMVKECFNDPEFRQRHTLAAVNSINWARILAQIVYYFYAYFRYLDLSEIEAAALPPVAFVTPTGNFGNALAGFYASQMGLPVSRLVVATNRNDILYRYFAHGDYTSRPVEPSLAPAMDIVVPSNFERYVYWLLDGDSVRCKAVMDKVKLTGRLDFGADQARLLQRAQAFFGAARASDDDIQGIVATYKKQRSYALCPHSAAGLFAMEHGGAGGGGGVCVCVCVCVCVCVCVCVNVCPDCLTAGSMRRFRDQLAGPFICLATAHPAKFGEGLEEARSMQPHLPPQLDGLTTQPRRCHHLEHSLEDLKAFVHETMSRRHAELAELELFYNQNEFYSYCHSGSKKPDLSEQKISTDRHYISEIHYPDPLNSSHLIQSPAPPLKPDRPTQSVIYITLCVS
;
A
#
# COMPACT_ATOMS: atom_id res chain seq x y z
N MET A 1 3.35 63.61 -0.02
CA MET A 1 4.31 62.55 0.37
C MET A 1 3.63 61.29 0.87
N ALA A 2 2.71 61.33 1.86
CA ALA A 2 2.01 60.12 2.33
C ALA A 2 1.37 59.25 1.22
N ALA A 3 0.70 59.86 0.23
CA ALA A 3 0.14 59.15 -0.92
C ALA A 3 1.20 58.48 -1.83
N LEU A 4 2.43 59.02 -1.87
CA LEU A 4 3.53 58.44 -2.65
C LEU A 4 4.11 57.19 -1.95
N CYS A 5 4.10 57.16 -0.62
CA CYS A 5 4.51 55.99 0.16
C CYS A 5 3.55 54.80 -0.04
N CYS A 6 2.23 55.03 -0.13
CA CYS A 6 1.27 53.95 -0.42
C CYS A 6 1.51 53.30 -1.80
N ALA A 7 1.80 54.10 -2.83
CA ALA A 7 2.11 53.57 -4.17
C ALA A 7 3.38 52.70 -4.17
N VAL A 8 4.45 53.17 -3.51
CA VAL A 8 5.72 52.42 -3.44
C VAL A 8 5.62 51.16 -2.56
N LEU A 9 4.83 51.19 -1.47
CA LEU A 9 4.56 49.99 -0.66
C LEU A 9 3.70 48.95 -1.42
N CYS A 10 2.69 49.38 -2.20
CA CYS A 10 1.92 48.45 -3.02
C CYS A 10 2.80 47.75 -4.06
N CYS A 11 3.64 48.50 -4.78
CA CYS A 11 4.59 47.90 -5.75
C CYS A 11 5.53 46.88 -5.09
N ALA A 12 6.06 47.16 -3.89
CA ALA A 12 6.97 46.23 -3.22
C ALA A 12 6.28 44.93 -2.76
N VAL A 13 5.07 45.02 -2.19
CA VAL A 13 4.33 43.85 -1.68
C VAL A 13 3.76 42.99 -2.83
N LEU A 14 3.26 43.62 -3.91
CA LEU A 14 2.83 42.91 -5.11
C LEU A 14 4.01 42.33 -5.89
N CYS A 15 5.16 43.02 -5.99
CA CYS A 15 6.38 42.40 -6.52
C CYS A 15 6.80 41.17 -5.70
N CYS A 16 6.71 41.19 -4.36
CA CYS A 16 6.99 39.99 -3.57
C CYS A 16 5.98 38.85 -3.79
N ALA A 17 4.70 39.15 -3.98
CA ALA A 17 3.69 38.13 -4.30
C ALA A 17 3.88 37.53 -5.72
N VAL A 18 4.17 38.38 -6.71
CA VAL A 18 4.47 37.96 -8.09
C VAL A 18 5.83 37.24 -8.15
N LEU A 19 6.86 37.67 -7.40
CA LEU A 19 8.10 36.90 -7.26
C LEU A 19 7.84 35.56 -6.57
N CYS A 20 6.99 35.47 -5.54
CA CYS A 20 6.64 34.18 -4.94
C CYS A 20 5.95 33.25 -5.96
N CYS A 21 5.01 33.76 -6.77
CA CYS A 21 4.35 32.96 -7.81
C CYS A 21 5.30 32.59 -8.96
N ALA A 22 6.13 33.53 -9.43
CA ALA A 22 7.13 33.29 -10.47
C ALA A 22 8.25 32.35 -10.01
N VAL A 23 8.69 32.43 -8.75
CA VAL A 23 9.65 31.49 -8.14
C VAL A 23 9.02 30.11 -7.98
N LEU A 24 7.72 30.01 -7.63
CA LEU A 24 6.97 28.75 -7.62
C LEU A 24 6.85 28.13 -9.02
N CYS A 25 6.70 28.93 -10.08
CA CYS A 25 6.69 28.45 -11.46
C CYS A 25 8.10 28.08 -11.99
N LEU A 26 9.15 28.87 -11.70
CA LEU A 26 10.50 28.60 -12.19
C LEU A 26 11.26 27.50 -11.43
N HIS A 27 10.94 27.22 -10.16
CA HIS A 27 11.63 26.16 -9.40
C HIS A 27 11.34 24.73 -9.87
N LEU A 28 10.48 24.54 -10.89
CA LEU A 28 10.21 23.20 -11.42
C LEU A 28 11.16 22.74 -12.53
N HIS A 29 11.87 23.62 -13.26
CA HIS A 29 12.94 23.22 -14.22
C HIS A 29 13.97 24.34 -14.45
N VAL A 30 15.23 24.12 -14.04
CA VAL A 30 16.50 24.42 -14.77
C VAL A 30 17.70 24.20 -13.82
N LYS A 31 18.69 23.40 -14.25
CA LYS A 31 20.06 23.46 -13.70
C LYS A 31 20.83 24.56 -14.44
N TRP A 32 21.52 25.45 -13.72
CA TRP A 32 22.41 26.42 -14.36
C TRP A 32 23.84 26.33 -13.80
N ASN A 33 24.77 25.97 -14.69
CA ASN A 33 26.20 25.88 -14.41
C ASN A 33 26.90 27.16 -14.85
N GLY A 34 27.48 27.89 -13.89
CA GLY A 34 28.60 28.81 -14.11
C GLY A 34 28.34 30.08 -14.92
N TRP A 35 28.77 31.22 -14.38
CA TRP A 35 29.89 32.02 -14.88
C TRP A 35 30.29 32.96 -13.71
N GLY A 36 31.58 33.22 -13.54
CA GLY A 36 32.11 33.65 -12.23
C GLY A 36 32.50 35.12 -12.13
N ILE A 37 32.43 35.67 -10.92
CA ILE A 37 33.25 36.80 -10.48
C ILE A 37 34.14 36.31 -9.34
N ARG A 38 35.46 36.44 -9.51
CA ARG A 38 36.45 36.16 -8.45
C ARG A 38 36.71 37.45 -7.65
N SER A 39 36.56 37.38 -6.33
CA SER A 39 37.37 38.19 -5.41
C SER A 39 37.92 37.30 -4.28
N LYS A 40 39.11 37.63 -3.79
CA LYS A 40 39.92 36.76 -2.94
C LYS A 40 39.47 36.79 -1.47
N ALA A 41 39.54 35.61 -0.86
CA ALA A 41 40.08 35.30 0.48
C ALA A 41 39.69 36.14 1.71
N ASP A 42 39.34 35.37 2.75
CA ASP A 42 39.37 35.63 4.19
C ASP A 42 38.18 36.27 4.93
N SER A 43 38.00 35.75 6.15
CA SER A 43 37.05 36.11 7.21
C SER A 43 35.55 35.76 7.04
N ARG A 44 35.22 34.57 7.57
CA ARG A 44 34.00 34.20 8.32
C ARG A 44 32.85 35.23 8.35
N LEU A 45 31.78 34.93 7.60
CA LEU A 45 30.38 35.22 7.97
C LEU A 45 29.52 34.12 7.34
N SER A 46 28.89 33.27 8.16
CA SER A 46 27.89 32.31 7.67
C SER A 46 26.51 32.97 7.68
N ILE A 47 25.59 32.46 6.86
CA ILE A 47 24.22 33.00 6.73
C ILE A 47 23.33 32.67 7.94
N ASP A 48 23.87 32.01 8.97
CA ASP A 48 23.16 31.59 10.17
C ASP A 48 22.98 32.69 11.24
N ASP A 49 23.69 33.83 11.14
CA ASP A 49 23.76 34.86 12.20
C ASP A 49 22.71 35.99 12.13
N ILE A 50 21.63 35.85 11.35
CA ILE A 50 20.47 36.77 11.41
C ILE A 50 19.18 35.97 11.69
N GLY A 51 18.72 36.05 12.94
CA GLY A 51 17.60 35.29 13.51
C GLY A 51 16.19 35.65 13.01
N LEU A 52 15.99 35.86 11.71
CA LEU A 52 14.67 36.06 11.10
C LEU A 52 13.96 34.72 10.85
N ARG A 53 13.35 34.16 11.89
CA ARG A 53 12.55 32.92 11.78
C ARG A 53 11.40 33.09 10.78
N ARG A 54 11.23 32.07 9.92
CA ARG A 54 10.05 31.86 9.06
C ARG A 54 8.76 31.97 9.88
N ARG A 55 7.95 33.00 9.61
CA ARG A 55 6.66 33.25 10.32
C ARG A 55 5.53 33.79 9.41
N TRP A 56 5.68 33.66 8.09
CA TRP A 56 4.96 34.49 7.10
C TRP A 56 3.86 33.82 6.28
N ILE A 57 3.62 32.51 6.45
CA ILE A 57 2.54 31.81 5.73
C ILE A 57 1.86 30.81 6.68
N HIS A 58 0.56 30.98 6.91
CA HIS A 58 -0.29 30.00 7.59
C HIS A 58 -1.26 29.35 6.58
N HIS A 59 -0.95 28.13 6.16
CA HIS A 59 -1.92 27.29 5.46
C HIS A 59 -2.88 26.63 6.46
N ARG A 60 -4.19 26.70 6.19
CA ARG A 60 -5.20 25.80 6.76
C ARG A 60 -5.93 25.05 5.65
N GLN A 61 -6.07 23.74 5.83
CA GLN A 61 -7.11 22.89 5.23
C GLN A 61 -7.62 21.97 6.36
N HIS A 62 -8.86 21.45 6.38
CA HIS A 62 -9.86 21.30 5.33
C HIS A 62 -11.25 21.84 5.74
N GLY A 63 -12.11 22.15 4.76
CA GLY A 63 -13.55 22.36 5.02
C GLY A 63 -14.30 23.21 3.98
N ARG A 64 -14.45 22.71 2.74
CA ARG A 64 -15.26 23.23 1.60
C ARG A 64 -15.09 24.69 1.12
N ASN A 65 -14.66 25.64 1.95
CA ASN A 65 -14.22 26.97 1.53
C ASN A 65 -12.72 27.11 1.89
N SER A 66 -11.84 27.09 0.89
CA SER A 66 -10.40 27.25 1.13
C SER A 66 -10.10 28.73 1.39
N LYS A 67 -9.81 29.08 2.64
CA LYS A 67 -9.51 30.45 3.07
C LYS A 67 -8.02 30.59 3.44
N VAL A 68 -7.26 31.41 2.70
CA VAL A 68 -5.84 31.72 2.93
C VAL A 68 -5.74 33.14 3.46
N THR A 69 -5.06 33.35 4.60
CA THR A 69 -4.83 34.69 5.16
C THR A 69 -3.34 35.01 5.18
N VAL A 70 -2.97 36.14 4.59
CA VAL A 70 -1.64 36.73 4.60
C VAL A 70 -1.69 37.98 5.48
N ARG A 71 -0.83 38.05 6.50
CA ARG A 71 -0.73 39.19 7.41
C ARG A 71 0.61 39.89 7.19
N VAL A 72 0.61 41.20 6.96
CA VAL A 72 1.80 42.02 6.69
C VAL A 72 1.80 43.24 7.63
N PRO A 73 2.86 43.49 8.41
CA PRO A 73 2.93 44.65 9.29
C PRO A 73 3.22 45.90 8.48
N ALA A 74 2.69 47.03 8.93
CA ALA A 74 3.19 48.32 8.54
C ALA A 74 4.64 48.49 9.02
N THR A 75 5.43 49.19 8.23
CA THR A 75 6.82 49.54 8.56
C THR A 75 6.97 51.05 8.62
N THR A 76 7.75 51.52 9.57
CA THR A 76 8.25 52.90 9.60
C THR A 76 9.73 52.88 9.25
N ALA A 77 10.18 53.78 8.38
CA ALA A 77 11.57 53.92 7.98
C ALA A 77 12.15 55.27 8.45
N ASN A 78 13.44 55.49 8.20
CA ASN A 78 14.17 56.72 8.48
C ASN A 78 14.19 57.08 9.97
N LEU A 79 14.51 56.09 10.79
CA LEU A 79 14.53 56.20 12.25
C LEU A 79 15.75 57.00 12.75
N GLY A 80 15.54 58.30 12.99
CA GLY A 80 16.53 59.19 13.62
C GLY A 80 17.79 59.33 12.78
N SER A 81 18.95 59.03 13.37
CA SER A 81 20.24 59.02 12.65
C SER A 81 20.37 57.89 11.61
N GLY A 82 19.42 56.96 11.57
CA GLY A 82 19.34 55.87 10.60
C GLY A 82 18.61 56.21 9.30
N TYR A 83 18.72 57.45 8.83
CA TYR A 83 18.05 57.92 7.62
C TYR A 83 18.45 57.07 6.40
N ASP A 84 17.46 56.61 5.63
CA ASP A 84 17.54 55.65 4.51
C ASP A 84 18.22 54.29 4.82
N CYS A 85 18.58 54.02 6.08
CA CYS A 85 19.31 52.82 6.51
C CYS A 85 18.59 51.98 7.59
N LEU A 86 17.65 52.56 8.34
CA LEU A 86 16.94 51.90 9.45
C LEU A 86 15.42 52.06 9.33
N GLY A 87 14.73 50.93 9.46
CA GLY A 87 13.29 50.86 9.62
C GLY A 87 12.88 49.77 10.61
N MET A 88 11.65 49.87 11.09
CA MET A 88 11.06 49.00 12.11
C MET A 88 9.65 48.61 11.66
N ALA A 89 9.33 47.31 11.73
CA ALA A 89 7.95 46.85 11.67
C ALA A 89 7.24 47.25 12.96
N VAL A 90 6.08 47.88 12.83
CA VAL A 90 5.22 48.24 13.97
C VAL A 90 4.06 47.26 14.08
N ASP A 91 3.43 47.18 15.25
CA ASP A 91 2.34 46.22 15.56
C ASP A 91 0.98 46.65 14.95
N ILE A 92 1.02 47.23 13.75
CA ILE A 92 -0.12 47.61 12.91
C ILE A 92 -0.04 46.71 11.68
N TRP A 93 -1.15 46.11 11.23
CA TRP A 93 -1.10 45.03 10.23
C TRP A 93 -2.21 45.14 9.19
N ASN A 94 -1.87 44.86 7.94
CA ASN A 94 -2.83 44.51 6.90
C ASN A 94 -3.03 42.99 6.89
N GLU A 95 -4.27 42.52 7.00
CA GLU A 95 -4.65 41.12 6.80
C GLU A 95 -5.43 40.98 5.50
N LEU A 96 -4.82 40.37 4.49
CA LEU A 96 -5.49 39.97 3.26
C LEU A 96 -5.98 38.53 3.42
N THR A 97 -7.29 38.33 3.35
CA THR A 97 -7.86 36.99 3.32
C THR A 97 -8.53 36.68 1.97
N VAL A 98 -8.00 35.68 1.28
CA VAL A 98 -8.56 35.14 0.03
C VAL A 98 -9.36 33.87 0.35
N GLU A 99 -10.63 33.81 -0.07
CA GLU A 99 -11.50 32.65 0.10
C GLU A 99 -11.95 32.12 -1.28
N LEU A 100 -11.93 30.80 -1.48
CA LEU A 100 -12.59 30.19 -2.63
C LEU A 100 -14.10 30.42 -2.55
N ALA A 101 -14.61 31.27 -3.42
CA ALA A 101 -16.02 31.60 -3.57
C ALA A 101 -16.52 31.24 -4.98
N SER A 102 -17.85 31.18 -5.16
CA SER A 102 -18.49 30.92 -6.46
C SER A 102 -18.52 32.14 -7.39
N ALA A 103 -18.17 33.32 -6.90
CA ALA A 103 -18.04 34.57 -7.63
C ALA A 103 -16.99 35.45 -6.95
N PHE A 104 -16.40 36.39 -7.70
CA PHE A 104 -15.43 37.35 -7.16
C PHE A 104 -16.14 38.45 -6.35
N SER A 105 -15.64 38.72 -5.15
CA SER A 105 -16.17 39.76 -4.25
C SER A 105 -15.08 40.26 -3.32
N ILE A 106 -15.00 41.58 -3.10
CA ILE A 106 -13.98 42.21 -2.25
C ILE A 106 -14.66 42.83 -1.03
N HIS A 107 -14.26 42.37 0.15
CA HIS A 107 -14.68 42.93 1.44
C HIS A 107 -13.46 43.60 2.10
N ILE A 108 -13.65 44.82 2.59
CA ILE A 108 -12.61 45.66 3.19
C ILE A 108 -13.14 46.16 4.53
N GLU A 109 -12.38 45.94 5.59
CA GLU A 109 -12.68 46.33 6.97
C GLU A 109 -11.42 46.96 7.60
N GLY A 110 -11.60 47.96 8.47
CA GLY A 110 -10.50 48.70 9.09
C GLY A 110 -10.33 50.13 8.56
N GLU A 111 -9.22 50.76 8.92
CA GLU A 111 -8.93 52.16 8.58
C GLU A 111 -8.73 52.33 7.06
N GLY A 112 -9.52 53.22 6.44
CA GLY A 112 -9.51 53.42 4.98
C GLY A 112 -10.48 52.53 4.18
N ALA A 113 -11.30 51.68 4.83
CA ALA A 113 -12.28 50.83 4.15
C ALA A 113 -13.34 51.59 3.32
N ASP A 114 -13.50 52.89 3.58
CA ASP A 114 -14.49 53.78 2.94
C ASP A 114 -13.98 54.41 1.63
N VAL A 115 -12.66 54.39 1.39
CA VAL A 115 -11.99 55.05 0.26
C VAL A 115 -11.32 54.07 -0.72
N LEU A 116 -11.31 52.77 -0.43
CA LEU A 116 -10.75 51.74 -1.30
C LEU A 116 -11.81 51.15 -2.24
N PRO A 117 -11.57 51.11 -3.58
CA PRO A 117 -12.55 50.62 -4.55
C PRO A 117 -12.80 49.12 -4.43
N ARG A 118 -14.09 48.76 -4.44
CA ARG A 118 -14.62 47.37 -4.30
C ARG A 118 -15.13 46.79 -5.63
N ASN A 119 -14.83 47.47 -6.74
CA ASN A 119 -15.26 47.18 -8.11
C ASN A 119 -14.02 46.95 -9.01
N GLY A 120 -14.16 47.05 -10.33
CA GLY A 120 -13.08 46.77 -11.31
C GLY A 120 -11.90 47.75 -11.31
N GLU A 121 -11.88 48.76 -10.45
CA GLU A 121 -10.74 49.66 -10.20
C GLU A 121 -9.81 49.10 -9.10
N ASN A 122 -9.94 47.81 -8.77
CA ASN A 122 -9.14 47.16 -7.73
C ASN A 122 -7.79 46.67 -8.27
N LEU A 123 -6.74 46.82 -7.47
CA LEU A 123 -5.35 46.43 -7.78
C LEU A 123 -5.16 44.99 -8.28
N VAL A 124 -6.06 44.05 -7.97
CA VAL A 124 -6.02 42.68 -8.51
C VAL A 124 -6.35 42.64 -10.01
N GLU A 125 -7.32 43.45 -10.45
CA GLU A 125 -7.66 43.62 -11.87
C GLU A 125 -6.58 44.44 -12.58
N GLU A 126 -6.08 45.52 -11.97
CA GLU A 126 -4.94 46.27 -12.55
C GLU A 126 -3.69 45.40 -12.72
N MET A 127 -3.42 44.48 -11.77
CA MET A 127 -2.33 43.51 -11.89
C MET A 127 -2.57 42.50 -13.03
N LEU A 128 -3.82 42.06 -13.24
CA LEU A 128 -4.18 41.20 -14.38
C LEU A 128 -3.88 41.92 -15.70
N GLN A 129 -4.31 43.18 -15.83
CA GLN A 129 -4.07 43.98 -17.04
C GLN A 129 -2.56 44.22 -17.26
N ALA A 130 -1.83 44.67 -16.24
CA ALA A 130 -0.38 44.91 -16.33
C ALA A 130 0.43 43.63 -16.65
N ALA A 131 0.05 42.48 -16.08
CA ALA A 131 0.72 41.22 -16.40
C ALA A 131 0.34 40.68 -17.79
N ALA A 132 -0.90 40.90 -18.26
CA ALA A 132 -1.32 40.56 -19.61
C ALA A 132 -0.70 41.49 -20.69
N GLU A 133 -0.37 42.74 -20.33
CA GLU A 133 0.48 43.63 -21.16
C GLU A 133 1.92 43.10 -21.28
N ILE A 134 2.49 42.58 -20.19
CA ILE A 134 3.85 42.00 -20.17
C ILE A 134 3.92 40.68 -20.96
N GLU A 135 2.93 39.78 -20.81
CA GLU A 135 2.90 38.50 -21.54
C GLU A 135 2.39 38.62 -22.98
N GLY A 136 1.56 39.63 -23.27
CA GLY A 136 0.90 39.85 -24.57
C GLY A 136 -0.32 38.95 -24.81
N HIS A 137 -0.75 38.19 -23.81
CA HIS A 137 -1.92 37.30 -23.82
C HIS A 137 -2.39 37.02 -22.37
N ILE A 138 -3.58 36.45 -22.21
CA ILE A 138 -4.24 36.27 -20.90
C ILE A 138 -4.76 34.83 -20.65
N ASP A 139 -4.53 33.93 -21.60
CA ASP A 139 -5.00 32.53 -21.63
C ASP A 139 -4.47 31.66 -20.48
N ASN A 140 -3.26 31.94 -19.99
CA ASN A 140 -2.65 31.27 -18.84
C ASN A 140 -2.98 31.99 -17.53
N LEU A 141 -3.01 33.32 -17.55
CA LEU A 141 -3.16 34.16 -16.36
C LEU A 141 -4.61 34.18 -15.84
N SER A 142 -5.61 34.29 -16.71
CA SER A 142 -7.01 34.36 -16.29
C SER A 142 -7.55 33.08 -15.62
N PRO A 143 -7.24 31.84 -16.08
CA PRO A 143 -7.62 30.64 -15.33
C PRO A 143 -6.87 30.49 -14.00
N CYS A 144 -5.66 31.07 -13.86
CA CYS A 144 -4.92 31.05 -12.60
C CYS A 144 -5.55 31.97 -11.54
N ILE A 145 -6.12 33.12 -11.95
CA ILE A 145 -6.76 34.07 -11.03
C ILE A 145 -8.23 33.71 -10.78
N TYR A 146 -8.99 33.40 -11.82
CA TYR A 146 -10.45 33.20 -11.75
C TYR A 146 -10.89 31.74 -11.70
N GLY A 147 -9.98 30.78 -11.86
CA GLY A 147 -10.32 29.36 -12.01
C GLY A 147 -11.10 29.07 -13.29
N ASN A 148 -11.75 27.91 -13.32
CA ASN A 148 -12.62 27.45 -14.41
C ASN A 148 -11.91 27.39 -15.80
N LEU A 149 -12.69 27.20 -16.87
CA LEU A 149 -12.25 27.54 -18.23
C LEU A 149 -12.52 29.04 -18.46
N GLN A 150 -11.60 29.77 -19.07
CA GLN A 150 -11.73 31.21 -19.35
C GLN A 150 -11.57 31.48 -20.86
N ILE A 151 -12.32 32.45 -21.36
CA ILE A 151 -12.08 33.11 -22.65
C ILE A 151 -11.55 34.50 -22.32
N GLY A 152 -10.46 34.90 -22.97
CA GLY A 152 -9.92 36.26 -22.89
C GLY A 152 -9.84 36.91 -24.26
N VAL A 153 -10.23 38.19 -24.36
CA VAL A 153 -10.20 38.98 -25.59
C VAL A 153 -9.63 40.36 -25.27
N ASN A 154 -8.63 40.82 -26.03
CA ASN A 154 -8.17 42.20 -25.98
C ASN A 154 -9.12 43.07 -26.83
N ASN A 155 -9.71 44.10 -26.24
CA ASN A 155 -10.66 44.99 -26.91
C ASN A 155 -10.01 46.25 -27.52
N GLY A 156 -8.69 46.42 -27.34
CA GLY A 156 -7.90 47.58 -27.77
C GLY A 156 -7.47 48.50 -26.63
N GLU A 157 -8.21 48.51 -25.51
CA GLU A 157 -7.92 49.30 -24.31
C GLU A 157 -7.56 48.39 -23.11
N ARG A 158 -8.14 47.20 -23.03
CA ARG A 158 -7.92 46.21 -21.96
C ARG A 158 -8.22 44.78 -22.41
N TRP A 159 -7.86 43.81 -21.57
CA TRP A 159 -8.27 42.42 -21.71
C TRP A 159 -9.58 42.17 -20.95
N ASP A 160 -10.63 41.79 -21.66
CA ASP A 160 -11.88 41.29 -21.07
C ASP A 160 -11.81 39.77 -20.94
N THR A 161 -12.28 39.23 -19.81
CA THR A 161 -12.31 37.77 -19.57
C THR A 161 -13.71 37.29 -19.18
N THR A 162 -14.04 36.03 -19.49
CA THR A 162 -15.34 35.42 -19.15
C THR A 162 -15.20 33.91 -18.97
N GLY A 163 -15.76 33.40 -17.87
CA GLY A 163 -15.70 31.98 -17.51
C GLY A 163 -16.73 31.12 -18.25
N ILE A 164 -16.28 30.01 -18.84
CA ILE A 164 -17.13 28.96 -19.41
C ILE A 164 -17.38 27.87 -18.33
N PRO A 165 -18.62 27.49 -17.99
CA PRO A 165 -18.87 26.41 -17.04
C PRO A 165 -18.27 25.06 -17.49
N VAL A 166 -17.46 24.41 -16.64
CA VAL A 166 -16.98 23.04 -16.91
C VAL A 166 -18.16 22.06 -17.00
N PRO A 167 -18.25 21.25 -18.08
CA PRO A 167 -19.24 20.18 -18.19
C PRO A 167 -18.96 19.03 -17.22
N ALA A 168 -19.98 18.58 -16.49
CA ALA A 168 -19.87 17.43 -15.60
C ALA A 168 -19.50 16.15 -16.39
N GLY A 169 -18.45 15.46 -15.95
CA GLY A 169 -17.94 14.24 -16.59
C GLY A 169 -16.81 14.46 -17.59
N LEU A 170 -16.43 15.71 -17.91
CA LEU A 170 -15.25 16.00 -18.73
C LEU A 170 -13.96 15.62 -17.97
N GLN A 171 -13.05 14.96 -18.68
CA GLN A 171 -11.72 14.59 -18.19
C GLN A 171 -10.67 14.95 -19.25
N CYS A 172 -9.49 15.40 -18.82
CA CYS A 172 -8.39 15.74 -19.71
C CYS A 172 -7.18 14.86 -19.41
N VAL A 173 -6.73 14.11 -20.41
CA VAL A 173 -5.54 13.25 -20.37
C VAL A 173 -4.38 14.02 -21.00
N VAL A 174 -3.35 14.35 -20.22
CA VAL A 174 -2.25 15.23 -20.62
C VAL A 174 -0.94 14.46 -20.63
N LEU A 175 -0.38 14.19 -21.81
CA LEU A 175 1.00 13.75 -21.98
C LEU A 175 1.92 14.96 -21.97
N THR A 176 2.87 15.00 -21.04
CA THR A 176 4.00 15.93 -21.05
C THR A 176 5.27 15.18 -21.44
N PRO A 177 5.81 15.36 -22.65
CA PRO A 177 7.11 14.79 -23.04
C PRO A 177 8.25 15.29 -22.17
N ASN A 178 9.24 14.44 -21.94
CA ASN A 178 10.49 14.77 -21.25
C ASN A 178 11.49 15.54 -22.15
N VAL A 179 11.03 16.02 -23.32
CA VAL A 179 11.84 16.80 -24.26
C VAL A 179 11.67 18.29 -23.95
N PRO A 180 12.74 19.00 -23.53
CA PRO A 180 12.68 20.43 -23.29
C PRO A 180 12.46 21.18 -24.61
N MET A 181 11.51 22.11 -24.62
CA MET A 181 11.21 22.98 -25.75
C MET A 181 11.08 24.41 -25.23
N SER A 182 11.84 25.35 -25.81
CA SER A 182 11.73 26.75 -25.42
C SER A 182 10.44 27.36 -25.95
N THR A 183 9.64 27.94 -25.06
CA THR A 183 8.38 28.63 -25.40
C THR A 183 8.62 29.77 -26.39
N HIS A 184 9.79 30.42 -26.31
CA HIS A 184 10.20 31.47 -27.24
C HIS A 184 10.46 30.91 -28.65
N GLU A 185 11.21 29.82 -28.76
CA GLU A 185 11.50 29.17 -30.05
C GLU A 185 10.21 28.61 -30.68
N ALA A 186 9.36 27.94 -29.89
CA ALA A 186 8.10 27.38 -30.35
C ALA A 186 7.07 28.44 -30.80
N ARG A 187 7.17 29.69 -30.30
CA ARG A 187 6.42 30.85 -30.80
C ARG A 187 7.03 31.40 -32.09
N ALA A 188 8.36 31.57 -32.13
CA ALA A 188 9.10 32.07 -33.31
C ALA A 188 9.06 31.14 -34.55
N MET A 189 8.66 29.87 -34.39
CA MET A 189 8.44 28.95 -35.52
C MET A 189 7.19 29.28 -36.35
N LEU A 190 6.23 30.03 -35.81
CA LEU A 190 4.99 30.38 -36.52
C LEU A 190 5.24 31.49 -37.54
N PRO A 191 4.60 31.46 -38.73
CA PRO A 191 4.79 32.50 -39.72
C PRO A 191 4.10 33.81 -39.33
N ASP A 192 4.75 34.94 -39.57
CA ASP A 192 4.19 36.30 -39.33
C ASP A 192 2.89 36.59 -40.10
N LYS A 193 2.58 35.77 -41.12
CA LYS A 193 1.40 35.89 -41.97
C LYS A 193 0.80 34.50 -42.22
N ILE A 194 -0.50 34.40 -42.02
CA ILE A 194 -1.30 33.19 -42.26
C ILE A 194 -2.32 33.44 -43.37
N SER A 195 -2.83 32.38 -44.01
CA SER A 195 -3.86 32.53 -45.04
C SER A 195 -5.19 32.97 -44.40
N ARG A 196 -6.02 33.70 -45.16
CA ARG A 196 -7.37 34.05 -44.69
C ARG A 196 -8.24 32.80 -44.50
N GLU A 197 -7.99 31.74 -45.28
CA GLU A 197 -8.71 30.47 -45.16
C GLU A 197 -8.42 29.79 -43.82
N ASP A 198 -7.14 29.64 -43.46
CA ASP A 198 -6.73 28.97 -42.22
C ASP A 198 -7.11 29.80 -40.98
N ALA A 199 -7.02 31.13 -41.08
CA ALA A 199 -7.52 32.03 -40.03
C ALA A 199 -9.03 31.84 -39.79
N ILE A 200 -9.85 31.84 -40.85
CA ILE A 200 -11.31 31.61 -40.76
C ILE A 200 -11.60 30.20 -40.22
N PHE A 201 -10.88 29.18 -40.69
CA PHE A 201 -11.01 27.81 -40.23
C PHE A 201 -10.79 27.71 -38.72
N ASN A 202 -9.67 28.22 -38.22
CA ASN A 202 -9.31 28.15 -36.80
C ASN A 202 -10.26 28.97 -35.91
N ILE A 203 -10.71 30.15 -36.34
CA ILE A 203 -11.73 30.93 -35.63
C ILE A 203 -13.05 30.12 -35.54
N GLY A 204 -13.44 29.46 -36.62
CA GLY A 204 -14.59 28.55 -36.64
C GLY A 204 -14.44 27.37 -35.68
N ARG A 205 -13.24 26.78 -35.56
CA ARG A 205 -12.95 25.70 -34.61
C ARG A 205 -13.01 26.18 -33.15
N ALA A 206 -12.46 27.36 -32.84
CA ALA A 206 -12.55 27.95 -31.50
C ALA A 206 -14.01 28.23 -31.08
N ALA A 207 -14.82 28.81 -31.98
CA ALA A 207 -16.25 29.03 -31.73
C ALA A 207 -17.01 27.70 -31.53
N LEU A 208 -16.71 26.69 -32.35
CA LEU A 208 -17.29 25.35 -32.22
C LEU A 208 -16.90 24.70 -30.87
N LEU A 209 -15.64 24.81 -30.44
CA LEU A 209 -15.17 24.25 -29.16
C LEU A 209 -15.95 24.80 -27.96
N ILE A 210 -16.15 26.12 -27.92
CA ILE A 210 -16.95 26.78 -26.88
C ILE A 210 -18.40 26.27 -26.93
N ASN A 211 -18.99 26.16 -28.12
CA ASN A 211 -20.35 25.63 -28.29
C ASN A 211 -20.47 24.16 -27.83
N CYS A 212 -19.53 23.28 -28.19
CA CYS A 212 -19.49 21.88 -27.76
C CYS A 212 -19.45 21.76 -26.22
N ILE A 213 -18.67 22.60 -25.56
CA ILE A 213 -18.57 22.65 -24.10
C ILE A 213 -19.90 23.10 -23.48
N LEU A 214 -20.49 24.20 -23.95
CA LEU A 214 -21.74 24.74 -23.42
C LEU A 214 -22.95 23.82 -23.66
N THR A 215 -23.07 23.24 -24.87
CA THR A 215 -24.17 22.34 -25.26
C THR A 215 -23.98 20.89 -24.79
N ARG A 216 -22.75 20.52 -24.40
CA ARG A 216 -22.33 19.15 -24.08
C ARG A 216 -22.37 18.19 -25.28
N ASP A 217 -22.31 18.72 -26.50
CA ASP A 217 -22.04 17.92 -27.69
C ASP A 217 -20.55 17.54 -27.74
N TYR A 218 -20.25 16.37 -27.17
CA TYR A 218 -18.90 15.84 -27.14
C TYR A 218 -18.49 15.10 -28.42
N GLU A 219 -19.40 14.83 -29.37
CA GLU A 219 -19.02 14.20 -30.63
C GLU A 219 -18.40 15.21 -31.60
N ALA A 220 -18.90 16.44 -31.59
CA ALA A 220 -18.34 17.56 -32.36
C ALA A 220 -16.96 18.04 -31.84
N LEU A 221 -16.52 17.63 -30.64
CA LEU A 221 -15.20 18.00 -30.10
C LEU A 221 -14.04 17.61 -31.01
N ARG A 222 -14.12 16.47 -31.72
CA ARG A 222 -13.03 15.99 -32.58
C ARG A 222 -12.70 17.01 -33.66
N ALA A 223 -13.73 17.51 -34.32
CA ALA A 223 -13.63 18.56 -35.32
C ALA A 223 -13.28 19.92 -34.69
N ALA A 224 -13.78 20.22 -33.49
CA ALA A 224 -13.48 21.45 -32.76
C ALA A 224 -12.01 21.58 -32.31
N THR A 225 -11.31 20.46 -32.13
CA THR A 225 -9.89 20.42 -31.74
C THR A 225 -8.92 20.41 -32.93
N GLU A 226 -9.41 20.52 -34.16
CA GLU A 226 -8.55 20.64 -35.35
C GLU A 226 -7.89 22.03 -35.42
N ASP A 227 -6.59 22.06 -35.74
CA ASP A 227 -5.80 23.29 -35.83
C ASP A 227 -4.93 23.25 -37.09
N ARG A 228 -5.05 24.28 -37.94
CA ARG A 228 -4.24 24.47 -39.15
C ARG A 228 -3.08 25.45 -38.96
N LEU A 229 -2.99 26.13 -37.81
CA LEU A 229 -2.01 27.19 -37.58
C LEU A 229 -0.78 26.69 -36.81
N HIS A 230 -0.95 25.97 -35.70
CA HIS A 230 0.16 25.62 -34.79
C HIS A 230 0.63 24.18 -34.98
N GLN A 231 -0.30 23.22 -35.00
CA GLN A 231 -0.01 21.79 -35.11
C GLN A 231 0.70 21.39 -36.42
N PRO A 232 0.41 21.95 -37.61
CA PRO A 232 1.15 21.60 -38.83
C PRO A 232 2.62 22.03 -38.76
N VAL A 233 2.89 23.20 -38.18
CA VAL A 233 4.25 23.75 -38.01
C VAL A 233 5.03 22.96 -36.95
N ARG A 234 4.45 22.83 -35.75
CA ARG A 234 5.12 22.22 -34.59
C ARG A 234 5.14 20.69 -34.62
N GLY A 235 4.14 20.06 -35.26
CA GLY A 235 4.05 18.62 -35.45
C GLY A 235 4.87 18.08 -36.61
N SER A 236 5.68 18.91 -37.27
CA SER A 236 6.62 18.44 -38.27
C SER A 236 7.62 17.45 -37.66
N ALA A 237 8.03 16.44 -38.44
CA ALA A 237 8.91 15.36 -37.96
C ALA A 237 10.29 15.85 -37.45
N LYS A 238 10.67 17.10 -37.72
CA LYS A 238 11.89 17.75 -37.23
C LYS A 238 11.73 18.41 -35.84
N VAL A 239 10.51 18.72 -35.43
CA VAL A 239 10.21 19.48 -34.20
C VAL A 239 9.56 18.60 -33.15
N MET A 240 8.54 17.82 -33.53
CA MET A 240 7.82 16.96 -32.59
C MET A 240 7.26 15.71 -33.30
N PRO A 241 8.12 14.71 -33.62
CA PRO A 241 7.73 13.55 -34.43
C PRO A 241 6.61 12.70 -33.82
N ALA A 242 6.48 12.69 -32.49
CA ALA A 242 5.42 11.95 -31.80
C ALA A 242 4.04 12.65 -31.76
N LEU A 243 3.91 13.92 -32.21
CA LEU A 243 2.65 14.67 -32.04
C LEU A 243 1.45 13.98 -32.71
N TYR A 244 1.51 13.76 -34.02
CA TYR A 244 0.42 13.13 -34.77
C TYR A 244 0.19 11.65 -34.39
N PRO A 245 1.23 10.80 -34.22
CA PRO A 245 1.04 9.44 -33.72
C PRO A 245 0.32 9.37 -32.36
N VAL A 246 0.64 10.26 -31.42
CA VAL A 246 -0.01 10.29 -30.09
C VAL A 246 -1.44 10.83 -30.17
N ILE A 247 -1.69 11.87 -30.97
CA ILE A 247 -3.06 12.36 -31.21
C ILE A 247 -3.93 11.26 -31.82
N GLN A 248 -3.41 10.54 -32.82
CA GLN A 248 -4.14 9.46 -33.48
C GLN A 248 -4.43 8.30 -32.50
N ALA A 249 -3.42 7.85 -31.74
CA ALA A 249 -3.60 6.81 -30.73
C ALA A 249 -4.60 7.19 -29.62
N ALA A 250 -4.66 8.47 -29.23
CA ALA A 250 -5.67 8.95 -28.29
C ALA A 250 -7.09 8.85 -28.86
N LEU A 251 -7.29 9.26 -30.12
CA LEU A 251 -8.57 9.20 -30.81
C LEU A 251 -9.03 7.75 -31.04
N ASP A 252 -8.12 6.86 -31.44
CA ASP A 252 -8.39 5.43 -31.65
C ASP A 252 -8.74 4.71 -30.33
N ALA A 253 -8.15 5.13 -29.21
CA ALA A 253 -8.53 4.70 -27.86
C ALA A 253 -9.83 5.35 -27.33
N GLY A 254 -10.54 6.12 -28.17
CA GLY A 254 -11.87 6.67 -27.86
C GLY A 254 -11.88 8.06 -27.23
N ALA A 255 -10.80 8.84 -27.34
CA ALA A 255 -10.84 10.27 -27.02
C ALA A 255 -11.81 11.02 -27.93
N LYS A 256 -12.47 12.03 -27.37
CA LYS A 256 -13.43 12.89 -28.08
C LYS A 256 -12.78 14.07 -28.79
N GLY A 257 -11.54 14.40 -28.46
CA GLY A 257 -10.68 15.32 -29.19
C GLY A 257 -9.25 15.17 -28.65
N ALA A 258 -8.23 15.48 -29.45
CA ALA A 258 -6.83 15.43 -29.01
C ALA A 258 -5.98 16.43 -29.79
N PHE A 259 -5.15 17.19 -29.09
CA PHE A 259 -4.46 18.36 -29.63
C PHE A 259 -3.18 18.75 -28.85
N LEU A 260 -2.35 19.58 -29.47
CA LEU A 260 -1.19 20.23 -28.85
C LEU A 260 -1.66 21.30 -27.84
N SER A 261 -1.19 21.20 -26.59
CA SER A 261 -1.60 22.06 -25.48
C SER A 261 -0.61 23.20 -25.26
N GLY A 262 -0.91 24.37 -25.83
CA GLY A 262 -0.15 25.61 -25.63
C GLY A 262 1.11 25.72 -26.49
N ALA A 263 2.12 26.43 -25.98
CA ALA A 263 3.40 26.67 -26.67
C ALA A 263 4.54 25.74 -26.21
N GLY A 264 4.25 24.77 -25.33
CA GLY A 264 5.18 23.70 -24.96
C GLY A 264 4.88 22.39 -25.71
N SER A 265 5.61 21.33 -25.36
CA SER A 265 5.51 20.00 -25.99
C SER A 265 4.33 19.12 -25.50
N SER A 266 3.45 19.64 -24.63
CA SER A 266 2.38 18.82 -24.03
C SER A 266 1.25 18.53 -25.03
N ILE A 267 0.72 17.31 -25.01
CA ILE A 267 -0.43 16.85 -25.80
C ILE A 267 -1.59 16.58 -24.85
N MET A 268 -2.77 17.13 -25.13
CA MET A 268 -3.98 16.92 -24.35
C MET A 268 -5.02 16.14 -25.17
N ALA A 269 -5.65 15.15 -24.57
CA ALA A 269 -6.82 14.47 -25.08
C ALA A 269 -8.02 14.66 -24.14
N LEU A 270 -9.20 14.90 -24.71
CA LEU A 270 -10.46 15.07 -24.00
C LEU A 270 -11.23 13.75 -23.97
N THR A 271 -11.65 13.33 -22.80
CA THR A 271 -12.46 12.12 -22.58
C THR A 271 -13.69 12.47 -21.74
N VAL A 272 -14.70 11.59 -21.79
CA VAL A 272 -15.94 11.74 -21.01
C VAL A 272 -16.21 10.48 -20.21
N GLY A 273 -16.45 10.66 -18.90
CA GLY A 273 -16.89 9.58 -18.02
C GLY A 273 -18.37 9.28 -18.18
N ALA A 274 -18.75 8.01 -18.03
CA ALA A 274 -20.16 7.62 -17.98
C ALA A 274 -20.83 8.16 -16.71
N ARG A 275 -22.14 8.45 -16.77
CA ARG A 275 -22.93 8.85 -15.58
C ARG A 275 -23.03 7.67 -14.61
N GLY A 276 -22.34 7.76 -13.49
CA GLY A 276 -22.35 6.76 -12.41
C GLY A 276 -21.30 7.13 -11.37
N ASP A 277 -21.31 6.43 -10.23
CA ASP A 277 -20.27 6.60 -9.22
C ASP A 277 -18.94 6.06 -9.77
N VAL A 278 -17.96 6.93 -9.95
CA VAL A 278 -16.64 6.61 -10.53
C VAL A 278 -15.83 5.68 -9.61
N TYR A 279 -16.20 5.58 -8.33
CA TYR A 279 -15.61 4.63 -7.38
C TYR A 279 -16.18 3.21 -7.51
N ALA A 280 -17.28 3.01 -8.26
CA ALA A 280 -17.91 1.71 -8.47
C ALA A 280 -17.58 1.04 -9.82
N GLN A 281 -16.82 1.70 -10.70
CA GLN A 281 -16.41 1.15 -12.00
C GLN A 281 -15.06 0.42 -11.89
N SER A 282 -14.93 -0.72 -12.57
CA SER A 282 -13.68 -1.48 -12.59
C SER A 282 -12.59 -0.73 -13.38
N THR A 283 -11.33 -1.02 -13.07
CA THR A 283 -10.18 -0.38 -13.74
C THR A 283 -10.12 -0.65 -15.25
N LEU A 284 -10.78 -1.71 -15.72
CA LEU A 284 -10.82 -2.12 -17.14
C LEU A 284 -11.81 -1.29 -17.97
N GLU A 285 -12.86 -0.73 -17.35
CA GLU A 285 -13.94 0.01 -18.01
C GLU A 285 -13.60 1.50 -18.22
N ARG A 286 -12.47 1.96 -17.69
CA ARG A 286 -12.06 3.37 -17.66
C ARG A 286 -11.40 3.84 -18.95
N ARG A 287 -12.19 4.48 -19.82
CA ARG A 287 -11.76 5.05 -21.11
C ARG A 287 -10.66 6.11 -20.98
N ASP A 288 -10.66 6.90 -19.91
CA ASP A 288 -9.59 7.87 -19.63
C ASP A 288 -8.23 7.20 -19.40
N ARG A 289 -8.23 5.99 -18.83
CA ARG A 289 -7.00 5.18 -18.67
C ARG A 289 -6.54 4.56 -19.98
N GLN A 290 -7.46 4.00 -20.78
CA GLN A 290 -7.15 3.43 -22.09
C GLN A 290 -6.49 4.46 -23.01
N VAL A 291 -7.03 5.70 -23.05
CA VAL A 291 -6.43 6.82 -23.79
C VAL A 291 -5.04 7.18 -23.24
N ALA A 292 -4.86 7.21 -21.92
CA ALA A 292 -3.56 7.52 -21.31
C ALA A 292 -2.47 6.49 -21.68
N ASP A 293 -2.79 5.20 -21.61
CA ASP A 293 -1.85 4.13 -21.94
C ASP A 293 -1.54 4.08 -23.45
N ALA A 294 -2.53 4.33 -24.31
CA ALA A 294 -2.35 4.45 -25.76
C ALA A 294 -1.45 5.65 -26.15
N MET A 295 -1.67 6.82 -25.54
CA MET A 295 -0.82 8.01 -25.75
C MET A 295 0.64 7.73 -25.34
N LEU A 296 0.85 7.06 -24.21
CA LEU A 296 2.19 6.74 -23.71
C LEU A 296 2.90 5.70 -24.60
N ALA A 297 2.17 4.68 -25.09
CA ALA A 297 2.70 3.69 -26.02
C ALA A 297 3.10 4.32 -27.36
N ALA A 298 2.26 5.18 -27.94
CA ALA A 298 2.54 5.87 -29.19
C ALA A 298 3.74 6.83 -29.07
N ALA A 299 3.90 7.51 -27.94
CA ALA A 299 5.05 8.37 -27.68
C ALA A 299 6.36 7.56 -27.68
N ARG A 300 6.39 6.46 -26.93
CA ARG A 300 7.55 5.55 -26.86
C ARG A 300 7.91 4.94 -28.21
N ALA A 301 6.90 4.49 -28.98
CA ALA A 301 7.11 3.94 -30.33
C ALA A 301 7.75 4.95 -31.30
N ASN A 302 7.62 6.26 -31.03
CA ASN A 302 8.23 7.35 -31.79
C ASN A 302 9.44 7.98 -31.07
N GLY A 303 10.05 7.28 -30.11
CA GLY A 303 11.28 7.70 -29.44
C GLY A 303 11.13 8.84 -28.43
N VAL A 304 9.90 9.11 -27.95
CA VAL A 304 9.61 10.20 -27.02
C VAL A 304 9.12 9.66 -25.68
N ASP A 305 9.91 9.81 -24.63
CA ASP A 305 9.48 9.58 -23.25
C ASP A 305 8.67 10.77 -22.70
N GLY A 306 7.80 10.50 -21.73
CA GLY A 306 6.98 11.51 -21.07
C GLY A 306 6.16 10.97 -19.90
N THR A 307 5.41 11.87 -19.26
CA THR A 307 4.47 11.56 -18.16
C THR A 307 3.04 11.84 -18.62
N VAL A 308 2.11 10.89 -18.47
CA VAL A 308 0.67 11.16 -18.66
C VAL A 308 -0.02 11.45 -17.32
N ARG A 309 -0.85 12.50 -17.31
CA ARG A 309 -1.68 12.90 -16.16
C ARG A 309 -3.15 12.90 -16.58
N ILE A 310 -3.99 12.18 -15.86
CA ILE A 310 -5.44 12.29 -16.01
C ILE A 310 -5.90 13.37 -15.02
N THR A 311 -6.57 14.39 -15.54
CA THR A 311 -7.07 15.52 -14.77
C THR A 311 -8.58 15.65 -14.93
N ARG A 312 -9.24 16.17 -13.89
CA ARG A 312 -10.67 16.50 -13.89
C ARG A 312 -10.80 18.02 -13.73
N PRO A 313 -11.17 18.77 -14.78
CA PRO A 313 -11.52 20.17 -14.68
C PRO A 313 -12.69 20.38 -13.70
N THR A 314 -12.68 21.52 -13.00
CA THR A 314 -13.74 21.98 -12.11
C THR A 314 -13.85 23.51 -12.18
N ALA A 315 -14.88 24.09 -11.57
CA ALA A 315 -15.06 25.54 -11.51
C ALA A 315 -13.89 26.31 -10.84
N VAL A 316 -13.03 25.65 -10.06
CA VAL A 316 -11.85 26.27 -9.41
C VAL A 316 -10.52 25.85 -10.03
N GLY A 317 -10.54 25.14 -11.18
CA GLY A 317 -9.36 24.63 -11.88
C GLY A 317 -9.36 23.11 -12.05
N ALA A 318 -8.30 22.57 -12.68
CA ALA A 318 -8.17 21.14 -12.96
C ALA A 318 -7.38 20.40 -11.87
N HIS A 319 -7.96 19.33 -11.31
CA HIS A 319 -7.29 18.48 -10.34
C HIS A 319 -6.75 17.22 -11.01
N VAL A 320 -5.50 16.85 -10.69
CA VAL A 320 -4.94 15.55 -11.10
C VAL A 320 -5.67 14.43 -10.35
N VAL A 321 -6.38 13.57 -11.09
CA VAL A 321 -7.10 12.41 -10.53
C VAL A 321 -6.31 11.11 -10.65
N ALA A 322 -5.37 11.04 -11.60
CA ALA A 322 -4.36 9.98 -11.69
C ALA A 322 -3.11 10.47 -12.42
N VAL A 323 -1.97 9.86 -12.12
CA VAL A 323 -0.72 10.02 -12.88
C VAL A 323 -0.30 8.64 -13.34
N THR A 324 0.03 8.47 -14.63
CA THR A 324 0.88 7.35 -15.05
C THR A 324 2.30 7.72 -14.64
N GLU A 325 2.87 6.98 -13.70
CA GLU A 325 4.25 7.25 -13.27
C GLU A 325 5.21 7.12 -14.46
N THR A 326 6.19 8.01 -14.49
CA THR A 326 7.28 7.97 -15.45
C THR A 326 8.04 6.66 -15.26
N ILE A 327 7.88 5.68 -16.16
CA ILE A 327 8.80 4.52 -16.22
C ILE A 327 10.12 4.94 -16.90
N THR A 328 10.70 6.05 -16.46
CA THR A 328 12.16 6.16 -16.38
C THR A 328 12.59 5.20 -15.29
N ARG A 329 13.27 4.10 -15.64
CA ARG A 329 13.74 3.08 -14.69
C ARG A 329 14.36 3.72 -13.44
N PRO A 330 13.73 3.66 -12.26
CA PRO A 330 14.39 3.93 -11.00
C PRO A 330 15.00 2.60 -10.54
N GLY A 331 16.07 2.17 -11.20
CA GLY A 331 16.80 0.95 -10.82
C GLY A 331 15.95 -0.32 -10.80
N LEU A 332 15.13 -0.58 -11.83
CA LEU A 332 14.99 -1.96 -12.28
C LEU A 332 16.38 -2.35 -12.79
N ALA A 333 17.08 -3.14 -11.99
CA ALA A 333 18.47 -3.51 -12.21
C ALA A 333 18.67 -3.95 -13.67
N ALA A 334 19.78 -3.51 -14.27
CA ALA A 334 20.29 -4.24 -15.43
C ALA A 334 20.44 -5.71 -15.03
N GLN A 335 20.13 -6.65 -15.94
CA GLN A 335 20.13 -8.10 -15.67
C GLN A 335 21.37 -8.50 -14.84
N GLY A 336 21.20 -8.69 -13.52
CA GLY A 336 22.30 -8.64 -12.56
C GLY A 336 21.90 -8.73 -11.07
N ASP A 337 21.13 -7.78 -10.54
CA ASP A 337 21.05 -7.57 -9.06
C ASP A 337 19.92 -8.29 -8.29
N CYS A 338 19.32 -9.38 -8.80
CA CYS A 338 18.42 -10.18 -7.95
C CYS A 338 19.25 -11.09 -7.03
N PRO A 339 19.02 -11.11 -5.71
CA PRO A 339 19.74 -12.02 -4.82
C PRO A 339 19.46 -13.48 -5.17
N SER A 340 20.50 -14.31 -5.15
CA SER A 340 20.35 -15.77 -5.06
C SER A 340 20.16 -16.19 -3.61
N TYR A 341 19.68 -17.41 -3.38
CA TYR A 341 19.32 -17.92 -2.06
C TYR A 341 20.31 -18.97 -1.60
N VAL A 342 20.94 -18.77 -0.45
CA VAL A 342 21.90 -19.71 0.15
C VAL A 342 21.32 -20.35 1.40
N SER A 343 21.74 -21.56 1.72
CA SER A 343 21.47 -22.17 3.03
C SER A 343 22.29 -21.49 4.11
N THR A 344 21.67 -21.22 5.26
CA THR A 344 22.33 -20.82 6.52
C THR A 344 23.46 -21.75 6.95
N ARG A 345 23.53 -22.98 6.42
CA ARG A 345 24.52 -24.00 6.79
C ARG A 345 25.44 -24.45 5.63
N GLY A 346 25.07 -24.15 4.39
CA GLY A 346 25.75 -24.63 3.17
C GLY A 346 26.60 -23.57 2.45
N GLY A 347 26.40 -22.29 2.74
CA GLY A 347 27.21 -21.19 2.21
C GLY A 347 27.03 -20.95 0.70
N PRO A 348 27.94 -20.22 0.05
CA PRO A 348 27.78 -19.79 -1.35
C PRO A 348 27.59 -20.95 -2.36
N ALA A 349 28.14 -22.13 -2.08
CA ALA A 349 27.96 -23.32 -2.92
C ALA A 349 26.54 -23.91 -2.89
N SER A 350 25.71 -23.48 -1.93
CA SER A 350 24.28 -23.84 -1.81
C SER A 350 23.34 -22.83 -2.46
N ALA A 351 23.85 -21.95 -3.32
CA ALA A 351 23.07 -20.93 -4.02
C ALA A 351 22.03 -21.55 -4.97
N VAL A 352 20.77 -21.13 -4.81
CA VAL A 352 19.62 -21.50 -5.65
C VAL A 352 18.81 -20.26 -6.04
N SER A 353 17.90 -20.41 -7.00
CA SER A 353 16.94 -19.38 -7.43
C SER A 353 15.82 -19.13 -6.39
N PHE A 354 15.01 -18.09 -6.60
CA PHE A 354 13.84 -17.83 -5.74
C PHE A 354 12.83 -18.98 -5.82
N GLU A 355 12.51 -19.47 -7.02
CA GLU A 355 11.64 -20.62 -7.25
C GLU A 355 12.14 -21.86 -6.50
N GLU A 356 13.42 -22.20 -6.63
CA GLU A 356 13.99 -23.36 -5.95
C GLU A 356 13.93 -23.23 -4.42
N ALA A 357 14.26 -22.06 -3.86
CA ALA A 357 14.16 -21.82 -2.41
C ALA A 357 12.70 -21.91 -1.90
N VAL A 358 11.74 -21.44 -2.68
CA VAL A 358 10.30 -21.49 -2.35
C VAL A 358 9.74 -22.90 -2.50
N MET A 359 10.09 -23.63 -3.55
CA MET A 359 9.60 -24.99 -3.81
C MET A 359 10.25 -26.04 -2.89
N ALA A 360 11.51 -25.85 -2.49
CA ALA A 360 12.18 -26.74 -1.54
C ALA A 360 11.77 -26.47 -0.07
N GLY A 361 11.61 -25.19 0.31
CA GLY A 361 11.21 -24.77 1.66
C GLY A 361 12.28 -24.94 2.76
N LEU A 362 12.97 -26.08 2.79
CA LEU A 362 14.13 -26.40 3.64
C LEU A 362 15.32 -26.78 2.74
N ALA A 363 16.54 -26.38 3.11
CA ALA A 363 17.72 -26.75 2.36
C ALA A 363 18.13 -28.22 2.63
N PRO A 364 18.80 -28.92 1.68
CA PRO A 364 19.17 -30.33 1.85
C PRO A 364 20.10 -30.65 3.04
N ASP A 365 20.83 -29.65 3.54
CA ASP A 365 21.70 -29.73 4.73
C ASP A 365 20.95 -29.46 6.06
N GLY A 366 19.63 -29.32 5.99
CA GLY A 366 18.75 -28.96 7.11
C GLY A 366 18.83 -27.50 7.53
N GLY A 367 19.55 -26.65 6.78
CA GLY A 367 19.55 -25.20 6.96
C GLY A 367 18.35 -24.52 6.30
N LEU A 368 18.28 -23.20 6.47
CA LEU A 368 17.20 -22.36 5.97
C LEU A 368 17.69 -21.48 4.82
N TYR A 369 16.88 -21.33 3.77
CA TYR A 369 17.22 -20.40 2.68
C TYR A 369 17.12 -18.95 3.15
N VAL A 370 18.16 -18.16 2.84
CA VAL A 370 18.25 -16.71 3.03
C VAL A 370 18.80 -16.08 1.75
N PRO A 371 18.41 -14.84 1.41
CA PRO A 371 19.02 -14.14 0.28
C PRO A 371 20.51 -13.88 0.58
N ASN A 372 21.36 -14.07 -0.42
CA ASN A 372 22.81 -13.84 -0.33
C ASN A 372 23.16 -12.38 0.03
N GLN A 373 22.27 -11.44 -0.29
CA GLN A 373 22.35 -10.03 0.06
C GLN A 373 20.94 -9.50 0.37
N ILE A 374 20.81 -8.65 1.38
CA ILE A 374 19.56 -7.93 1.66
C ILE A 374 19.53 -6.68 0.77
N PRO A 375 18.54 -6.55 -0.16
CA PRO A 375 18.40 -5.37 -1.02
C PRO A 375 18.23 -4.09 -0.19
N LYS A 376 18.77 -2.97 -0.67
CA LYS A 376 18.64 -1.66 0.00
C LYS A 376 17.55 -0.81 -0.64
N VAL A 377 16.94 0.04 0.18
CA VAL A 377 15.89 1.01 -0.19
C VAL A 377 16.36 2.38 0.27
N THR A 378 16.40 3.35 -0.65
CA THR A 378 16.82 4.73 -0.32
C THR A 378 15.67 5.50 0.33
N GLU A 379 15.99 6.62 0.98
CA GLU A 379 14.96 7.51 1.54
C GLU A 379 14.03 8.07 0.45
N GLU A 380 14.57 8.35 -0.74
CA GLU A 380 13.80 8.75 -1.92
C GLU A 380 12.78 7.67 -2.32
N THR A 381 13.22 6.41 -2.43
CA THR A 381 12.32 5.27 -2.70
C THR A 381 11.27 5.11 -1.61
N MET A 382 11.63 5.23 -0.33
CA MET A 382 10.65 5.18 0.78
C MET A 382 9.62 6.32 0.69
N ARG A 383 10.02 7.53 0.30
CA ARG A 383 9.11 8.67 0.11
C ARG A 383 8.16 8.47 -1.07
N ALA A 384 8.60 7.81 -2.15
CA ALA A 384 7.73 7.40 -3.25
C ALA A 384 6.73 6.30 -2.79
N TRP A 385 7.24 5.25 -2.14
CA TRP A 385 6.47 4.11 -1.66
C TRP A 385 5.37 4.46 -0.64
N ARG A 386 5.52 5.56 0.13
CA ARG A 386 4.50 6.06 1.08
C ARG A 386 3.10 6.21 0.47
N ARG A 387 3.01 6.54 -0.82
CA ARG A 387 1.73 6.77 -1.53
C ARG A 387 1.08 5.51 -2.10
N LEU A 388 1.74 4.36 -2.03
CA LEU A 388 1.25 3.12 -2.63
C LEU A 388 0.14 2.46 -1.79
N SER A 389 -0.75 1.74 -2.48
CA SER A 389 -1.64 0.77 -1.85
C SER A 389 -0.84 -0.47 -1.40
N PHE A 390 -1.40 -1.28 -0.50
CA PHE A 390 -0.71 -2.47 0.00
C PHE A 390 -0.29 -3.44 -1.13
N PRO A 391 -1.15 -3.76 -2.14
CA PRO A 391 -0.72 -4.60 -3.26
C PRO A 391 0.44 -3.99 -4.06
N LYS A 392 0.41 -2.68 -4.37
CA LYS A 392 1.50 -2.02 -5.10
C LYS A 392 2.81 -2.01 -4.32
N LEU A 393 2.74 -1.74 -3.01
CA LEU A 393 3.90 -1.83 -2.12
C LEU A 393 4.44 -3.26 -2.04
N ALA A 394 3.57 -4.27 -2.07
CA ALA A 394 3.99 -5.67 -2.11
C ALA A 394 4.76 -5.99 -3.40
N VAL A 395 4.29 -5.55 -4.58
CA VAL A 395 5.03 -5.73 -5.85
C VAL A 395 6.42 -5.08 -5.77
N GLU A 396 6.51 -3.85 -5.27
CA GLU A 396 7.77 -3.11 -5.13
C GLU A 396 8.76 -3.74 -4.14
N VAL A 397 8.27 -4.19 -2.98
CA VAL A 397 9.10 -4.85 -1.95
C VAL A 397 9.52 -6.24 -2.41
N MET A 398 8.58 -7.06 -2.90
CA MET A 398 8.84 -8.43 -3.36
C MET A 398 9.71 -8.46 -4.61
N GLY A 399 9.53 -7.51 -5.54
CA GLY A 399 10.31 -7.40 -6.77
C GLY A 399 11.81 -7.14 -6.56
N LYS A 400 12.23 -6.72 -5.36
CA LYS A 400 13.66 -6.64 -4.99
C LYS A 400 14.28 -8.00 -4.61
N PHE A 401 13.46 -9.02 -4.37
CA PHE A 401 13.87 -10.37 -3.95
C PHE A 401 13.56 -11.45 -5.02
N ILE A 402 12.90 -11.08 -6.12
CA ILE A 402 12.40 -12.01 -7.13
C ILE A 402 12.91 -11.57 -8.52
N GLY A 403 13.59 -12.49 -9.21
CA GLY A 403 14.15 -12.23 -10.53
C GLY A 403 13.07 -12.07 -11.59
N GLN A 404 13.22 -11.09 -12.50
CA GLN A 404 12.27 -10.86 -13.61
C GLN A 404 12.19 -12.03 -14.61
N ASN A 405 13.22 -12.87 -14.64
CA ASN A 405 13.26 -14.16 -15.36
C ASN A 405 12.45 -15.26 -14.64
N GLU A 406 12.28 -15.17 -13.33
CA GLU A 406 11.49 -16.12 -12.54
C GLU A 406 10.01 -15.70 -12.52
N ILE A 407 9.74 -14.44 -12.17
CA ILE A 407 8.41 -13.83 -12.20
C ILE A 407 8.50 -12.43 -12.83
N PRO A 408 8.01 -12.24 -14.07
CA PRO A 408 7.91 -10.92 -14.68
C PRO A 408 7.03 -9.97 -13.86
N ALA A 409 7.34 -8.66 -13.86
CA ALA A 409 6.65 -7.66 -13.03
C ALA A 409 5.11 -7.69 -13.12
N GLY A 410 4.54 -7.77 -14.33
CA GLY A 410 3.08 -7.87 -14.52
C GLY A 410 2.48 -9.19 -13.98
N THR A 411 3.24 -10.28 -14.04
CA THR A 411 2.86 -11.56 -13.43
C THR A 411 2.90 -11.48 -11.90
N LEU A 412 3.92 -10.82 -11.34
CA LEU A 412 4.01 -10.56 -9.89
C LEU A 412 2.85 -9.69 -9.42
N GLU A 413 2.49 -8.63 -10.16
CA GLU A 413 1.32 -7.79 -9.89
C GLU A 413 0.02 -8.62 -9.90
N ALA A 414 -0.18 -9.48 -10.91
CA ALA A 414 -1.35 -10.36 -10.98
C ALA A 414 -1.40 -11.41 -9.85
N LEU A 415 -0.25 -11.94 -9.40
CA LEU A 415 -0.16 -12.85 -8.25
C LEU A 415 -0.49 -12.13 -6.94
N VAL A 416 0.10 -10.96 -6.73
CA VAL A 416 -0.10 -10.11 -5.55
C VAL A 416 -1.55 -9.63 -5.45
N GLN A 417 -2.13 -9.14 -6.55
CA GLN A 417 -3.51 -8.67 -6.60
C GLN A 417 -4.50 -9.81 -6.27
N ARG A 418 -4.32 -11.01 -6.83
CA ARG A 418 -5.13 -12.19 -6.48
C ARG A 418 -4.95 -12.62 -5.03
N SER A 419 -3.75 -12.50 -4.48
CA SER A 419 -3.43 -12.90 -3.09
C SER A 419 -4.09 -12.01 -2.04
N TYR A 420 -4.24 -10.72 -2.32
CA TYR A 420 -4.78 -9.76 -1.36
C TYR A 420 -6.21 -9.31 -1.65
N ALA A 421 -6.81 -9.73 -2.76
CA ALA A 421 -8.25 -9.58 -3.03
C ALA A 421 -9.14 -10.43 -2.10
N THR A 422 -8.59 -11.41 -1.38
CA THR A 422 -9.32 -12.24 -0.39
C THR A 422 -9.43 -11.59 0.99
N PHE A 423 -8.95 -10.36 1.16
CA PHE A 423 -9.04 -9.59 2.40
C PHE A 423 -10.26 -8.66 2.37
N ASP A 424 -10.96 -8.54 3.50
CA ASP A 424 -12.15 -7.67 3.62
C ASP A 424 -11.80 -6.17 3.75
N SER A 425 -10.53 -5.86 4.02
CA SER A 425 -10.01 -4.50 4.14
C SER A 425 -9.22 -4.11 2.89
N ALA A 426 -9.60 -2.99 2.26
CA ALA A 426 -8.85 -2.38 1.16
C ALA A 426 -7.41 -1.96 1.55
N HIS A 427 -7.10 -1.91 2.85
CA HIS A 427 -5.76 -1.66 3.39
C HIS A 427 -4.94 -2.95 3.60
N VAL A 428 -5.57 -4.13 3.52
CA VAL A 428 -5.03 -5.48 3.81
C VAL A 428 -4.58 -5.67 5.26
N THR A 429 -3.71 -4.78 5.76
CA THR A 429 -3.33 -4.66 7.17
C THR A 429 -3.51 -3.20 7.61
N PRO A 430 -4.71 -2.75 8.02
CA PRO A 430 -4.94 -1.38 8.48
C PRO A 430 -4.18 -1.09 9.78
N LEU A 431 -3.76 0.17 9.94
CA LEU A 431 -3.15 0.68 11.17
C LEU A 431 -4.17 1.53 11.92
N ILE A 432 -4.46 1.15 13.16
CA ILE A 432 -5.46 1.79 14.03
C ILE A 432 -4.74 2.54 15.16
N GLU A 433 -5.11 3.80 15.39
CA GLU A 433 -4.68 4.56 16.57
C GLU A 433 -5.71 4.38 17.69
N ILE A 434 -5.32 3.73 18.79
CA ILE A 434 -6.13 3.65 20.01
C ILE A 434 -5.74 4.81 20.93
N LEU A 435 -6.69 5.71 21.16
CA LEU A 435 -6.51 6.86 22.05
C LEU A 435 -6.57 6.44 23.52
N THR A 436 -5.56 6.90 24.23
CA THR A 436 -5.29 6.59 25.64
C THR A 436 -6.15 7.37 26.64
N ASN A 437 -7.02 8.28 26.21
CA ASN A 437 -7.95 8.96 27.12
C ASN A 437 -9.29 9.34 26.46
N LYS A 438 -10.43 9.12 27.14
CA LYS A 438 -11.77 9.45 26.61
C LYS A 438 -12.00 10.96 26.48
N VAL A 439 -11.29 11.77 27.26
CA VAL A 439 -11.30 13.25 27.12
C VAL A 439 -10.65 13.68 25.79
N VAL A 440 -9.62 12.95 25.33
CA VAL A 440 -8.88 13.26 24.10
C VAL A 440 -9.71 12.95 22.84
N SER A 441 -10.57 11.92 22.86
CA SER A 441 -11.47 11.66 21.72
C SER A 441 -12.56 12.73 21.59
N LEU A 442 -13.14 13.19 22.70
CA LEU A 442 -14.07 14.32 22.71
C LEU A 442 -13.40 15.63 22.25
N ALA A 443 -12.17 15.90 22.68
CA ALA A 443 -11.39 17.05 22.23
C ALA A 443 -11.10 17.03 20.71
N ARG A 444 -10.90 15.85 20.10
CA ARG A 444 -10.76 15.72 18.64
C ARG A 444 -12.06 16.02 17.87
N VAL A 445 -13.23 15.77 18.47
CA VAL A 445 -14.54 15.96 17.82
C VAL A 445 -15.13 17.36 18.05
N LEU A 446 -14.81 18.02 19.17
CA LEU A 446 -15.48 19.26 19.60
C LEU A 446 -14.66 20.56 19.45
N ILE A 447 -13.35 20.51 19.14
CA ILE A 447 -12.48 21.70 19.20
C ILE A 447 -11.97 22.09 17.82
N VAL A 448 -12.54 23.16 17.26
CA VAL A 448 -12.26 23.71 15.91
C VAL A 448 -10.93 24.48 15.82
N SER A 449 -10.21 24.65 16.94
CA SER A 449 -8.95 25.42 17.03
C SER A 449 -7.75 24.50 17.23
N GLN A 450 -6.85 24.45 16.23
CA GLN A 450 -5.57 23.74 16.33
C GLN A 450 -4.73 24.16 17.55
N SER A 451 -4.74 25.45 17.91
CA SER A 451 -3.94 25.98 19.03
C SER A 451 -4.46 25.50 20.39
N LEU A 452 -5.78 25.48 20.60
CA LEU A 452 -6.37 24.90 21.80
C LEU A 452 -6.24 23.37 21.81
N ARG A 453 -6.37 22.71 20.65
CA ARG A 453 -6.14 21.26 20.53
C ARG A 453 -4.72 20.88 20.92
N ALA A 454 -3.70 21.59 20.42
CA ALA A 454 -2.30 21.35 20.80
C ALA A 454 -2.05 21.63 22.30
N ALA A 455 -2.56 22.75 22.83
CA ALA A 455 -2.42 23.09 24.25
C ALA A 455 -3.10 22.07 25.17
N MET A 456 -4.35 21.68 24.89
CA MET A 456 -5.05 20.65 25.67
C MET A 456 -4.40 19.27 25.52
N LEU A 457 -4.00 18.85 24.31
CA LEU A 457 -3.28 17.58 24.13
C LEU A 457 -2.00 17.57 24.97
N SER A 458 -1.23 18.66 24.99
CA SER A 458 -0.02 18.77 25.82
C SER A 458 -0.27 18.78 27.34
N GLN A 459 -1.50 19.07 27.78
CA GLN A 459 -1.90 19.02 29.19
C GLN A 459 -2.54 17.68 29.60
N PHE A 460 -2.94 16.84 28.64
CA PHE A 460 -3.54 15.52 28.89
C PHE A 460 -2.65 14.33 28.44
N SER A 461 -1.46 14.59 27.90
CA SER A 461 -0.56 13.59 27.31
C SER A 461 0.40 12.91 28.30
N GLU A 462 -0.05 12.54 29.50
CA GLU A 462 0.71 11.59 30.34
C GLU A 462 0.65 10.17 29.77
N ASP A 463 -0.41 9.84 29.02
CA ASP A 463 -0.48 8.64 28.19
C ASP A 463 -0.61 9.00 26.71
N GLY A 464 0.44 8.72 25.92
CA GLY A 464 0.47 8.90 24.46
C GLY A 464 -0.19 7.76 23.68
N SER A 465 -0.48 8.00 22.40
CA SER A 465 -1.22 7.09 21.51
C SER A 465 -0.58 5.72 21.33
N VAL A 466 -1.43 4.69 21.19
CA VAL A 466 -1.03 3.31 20.88
C VAL A 466 -1.43 2.97 19.46
N TYR A 467 -0.51 2.50 18.63
CA TYR A 467 -0.82 2.05 17.27
C TYR A 467 -0.88 0.53 17.18
N LEU A 468 -2.01 0.00 16.67
CA LEU A 468 -2.19 -1.41 16.37
C LEU A 468 -2.23 -1.65 14.86
N LEU A 469 -1.39 -2.56 14.37
CA LEU A 469 -1.47 -3.06 13.00
C LEU A 469 -2.37 -4.30 12.99
N GLU A 470 -3.60 -4.17 12.49
CA GLU A 470 -4.54 -5.29 12.39
C GLU A 470 -4.13 -6.20 11.21
N GLN A 471 -3.79 -7.46 11.51
CA GLN A 471 -3.32 -8.41 10.50
C GLN A 471 -4.34 -9.53 10.24
N PHE A 472 -5.58 -9.35 10.68
CA PHE A 472 -6.62 -10.39 10.73
C PHE A 472 -7.81 -10.14 9.79
N HIS A 473 -7.61 -9.33 8.76
CA HIS A 473 -8.59 -9.03 7.70
C HIS A 473 -8.60 -10.05 6.55
N GLY A 474 -7.77 -11.11 6.65
CA GLY A 474 -7.70 -12.19 5.68
C GLY A 474 -8.79 -13.26 5.90
N PRO A 475 -8.88 -14.24 4.97
CA PRO A 475 -9.95 -15.24 4.96
C PRO A 475 -10.00 -16.14 6.21
N THR A 476 -8.91 -16.25 6.98
CA THR A 476 -8.88 -17.05 8.21
C THR A 476 -8.77 -16.22 9.50
N CYS A 477 -8.86 -14.91 9.36
CA CYS A 477 -8.81 -13.92 10.43
C CYS A 477 -7.50 -13.98 11.25
N ALA A 478 -6.37 -14.24 10.60
CA ALA A 478 -5.05 -14.29 11.23
C ALA A 478 -3.91 -13.85 10.30
N PHE A 479 -2.84 -13.27 10.85
CA PHE A 479 -1.69 -12.71 10.11
C PHE A 479 -0.98 -13.69 9.16
N LYS A 480 -1.22 -15.00 9.33
CA LYS A 480 -0.69 -16.06 8.48
C LYS A 480 -1.25 -15.99 7.06
N ASP A 481 -2.45 -15.42 6.89
CA ASP A 481 -3.11 -15.22 5.59
C ASP A 481 -2.25 -14.38 4.64
N VAL A 482 -1.62 -13.30 5.13
CA VAL A 482 -0.81 -12.38 4.31
C VAL A 482 0.33 -13.13 3.61
N ALA A 483 0.88 -14.14 4.28
CA ALA A 483 1.90 -15.01 3.71
C ALA A 483 1.31 -16.14 2.85
N LEU A 484 0.30 -16.85 3.35
CA LEU A 484 -0.12 -18.12 2.76
C LEU A 484 -1.02 -17.97 1.53
N GLN A 485 -1.77 -16.87 1.41
CA GLN A 485 -2.45 -16.52 0.16
C GLN A 485 -1.44 -16.28 -0.98
N PHE A 486 -0.30 -15.65 -0.69
CA PHE A 486 0.76 -15.44 -1.68
C PHE A 486 1.54 -16.71 -2.00
N VAL A 487 1.90 -17.52 -1.00
CA VAL A 487 2.61 -18.79 -1.20
C VAL A 487 1.82 -19.78 -2.06
N GLY A 488 0.50 -19.91 -1.86
CA GLY A 488 -0.31 -20.81 -2.68
C GLY A 488 -0.43 -20.37 -4.14
N ASN A 489 -0.55 -19.06 -4.39
CA ASN A 489 -0.49 -18.50 -5.74
C ASN A 489 0.89 -18.70 -6.40
N LEU A 490 1.99 -18.64 -5.64
CA LEU A 490 3.34 -18.96 -6.14
C LEU A 490 3.50 -20.44 -6.53
N PHE A 491 3.05 -21.37 -5.68
CA PHE A 491 3.12 -22.80 -5.95
C PHE A 491 2.37 -23.18 -7.23
N GLU A 492 1.13 -22.70 -7.38
CA GLU A 492 0.33 -22.88 -8.58
C GLU A 492 1.01 -22.32 -9.83
N TYR A 493 1.57 -21.11 -9.75
CA TYR A 493 2.30 -20.50 -10.88
C TYR A 493 3.53 -21.31 -11.30
N PHE A 494 4.40 -21.67 -10.34
CA PHE A 494 5.61 -22.41 -10.64
C PHE A 494 5.31 -23.83 -11.17
N LEU A 495 4.35 -24.54 -10.57
CA LEU A 495 3.97 -25.87 -11.03
C LEU A 495 3.32 -25.82 -12.42
N SER A 496 2.38 -24.90 -12.65
CA SER A 496 1.75 -24.75 -13.97
C SER A 496 2.79 -24.43 -15.06
N ARG A 497 3.76 -23.53 -14.75
CA ARG A 497 4.86 -23.18 -15.66
C ARG A 497 5.76 -24.37 -15.99
N ARG A 498 6.08 -25.20 -15.00
CA ARG A 498 6.92 -26.40 -15.19
C ARG A 498 6.18 -27.51 -15.94
N ASN A 499 4.90 -27.69 -15.64
CA ASN A 499 4.07 -28.74 -16.24
C ASN A 499 3.79 -28.47 -17.72
N ALA A 500 3.57 -27.19 -18.09
CA ALA A 500 3.46 -26.76 -19.49
C ALA A 500 4.72 -27.04 -20.33
N GLN A 501 5.85 -27.41 -19.71
CA GLN A 501 7.12 -27.72 -20.37
C GLN A 501 7.59 -29.17 -20.12
N SER A 502 6.75 -30.03 -19.53
CA SER A 502 7.15 -31.37 -19.11
C SER A 502 6.18 -32.45 -19.58
N GLU A 503 6.73 -33.49 -20.23
CA GLU A 503 5.99 -34.71 -20.61
C GLU A 503 5.44 -35.50 -19.41
N LYS A 504 5.85 -35.15 -18.18
CA LYS A 504 5.35 -35.72 -16.93
C LYS A 504 4.97 -34.59 -15.97
N PRO A 505 3.67 -34.25 -15.87
CA PRO A 505 3.19 -33.23 -14.94
C PRO A 505 3.68 -33.50 -13.51
N LYS A 506 4.13 -32.45 -12.84
CA LYS A 506 4.55 -32.48 -11.44
C LYS A 506 3.41 -32.02 -10.55
N HIS A 507 3.08 -32.85 -9.57
CA HIS A 507 2.16 -32.56 -8.49
C HIS A 507 2.95 -32.41 -7.18
N ILE A 508 2.43 -31.64 -6.22
CA ILE A 508 2.97 -31.61 -4.84
C ILE A 508 1.88 -31.94 -3.82
N THR A 509 2.27 -32.73 -2.81
CA THR A 509 1.40 -33.02 -1.66
C THR A 509 1.91 -32.21 -0.47
N VAL A 510 1.19 -31.16 -0.09
CA VAL A 510 1.53 -30.36 1.09
C VAL A 510 1.07 -31.10 2.34
N LEU A 511 2.03 -31.58 3.15
CA LEU A 511 1.74 -32.26 4.42
C LEU A 511 2.12 -31.36 5.60
N GLY A 512 1.18 -31.11 6.51
CA GLY A 512 1.39 -30.22 7.66
C GLY A 512 0.63 -30.65 8.92
N ALA A 513 1.05 -30.13 10.07
CA ALA A 513 0.36 -30.29 11.35
C ALA A 513 -0.02 -28.93 11.94
N THR A 514 -1.11 -28.86 12.71
CA THR A 514 -1.54 -27.63 13.36
C THR A 514 -2.22 -27.82 14.72
N SER A 515 -2.15 -26.76 15.53
CA SER A 515 -3.01 -26.52 16.71
C SER A 515 -4.23 -25.63 16.40
N GLY A 516 -4.45 -25.26 15.13
CA GLY A 516 -5.59 -24.45 14.67
C GLY A 516 -5.19 -23.49 13.54
N ASP A 517 -4.88 -22.24 13.89
CA ASP A 517 -4.69 -21.13 12.94
C ASP A 517 -3.76 -21.40 11.74
N THR A 518 -2.71 -22.21 11.91
CA THR A 518 -1.74 -22.45 10.83
C THR A 518 -2.33 -23.36 9.75
N GLY A 519 -3.15 -24.34 10.14
CA GLY A 519 -3.84 -25.23 9.22
C GLY A 519 -4.90 -24.48 8.42
N SER A 520 -5.73 -23.67 9.09
CA SER A 520 -6.73 -22.82 8.43
C SER A 520 -6.09 -21.98 7.32
N ALA A 521 -5.05 -21.20 7.65
CA ALA A 521 -4.41 -20.30 6.69
C ALA A 521 -3.67 -21.04 5.55
N ALA A 522 -3.17 -22.27 5.81
CA ALA A 522 -2.58 -23.11 4.77
C ALA A 522 -3.66 -23.67 3.82
N ILE A 523 -4.77 -24.18 4.36
CA ILE A 523 -5.92 -24.66 3.58
C ILE A 523 -6.48 -23.54 2.70
N PHE A 524 -6.78 -22.37 3.26
CA PHE A 524 -7.29 -21.25 2.46
C PHE A 524 -6.28 -20.69 1.44
N GLY A 525 -4.98 -20.88 1.65
CA GLY A 525 -3.95 -20.53 0.66
C GLY A 525 -3.87 -21.53 -0.51
N LEU A 526 -4.19 -22.80 -0.26
CA LEU A 526 -3.96 -23.90 -1.20
C LEU A 526 -5.24 -24.52 -1.79
N ARG A 527 -6.41 -24.19 -1.25
CA ARG A 527 -7.70 -24.68 -1.75
C ARG A 527 -7.91 -24.31 -3.23
N GLY A 528 -8.35 -25.27 -4.03
CA GLY A 528 -8.57 -25.10 -5.46
C GLY A 528 -7.30 -24.86 -6.31
N LYS A 529 -6.09 -25.00 -5.74
CA LYS A 529 -4.83 -24.77 -6.46
C LYS A 529 -4.45 -25.93 -7.36
N ALA A 530 -4.22 -25.62 -8.65
CA ALA A 530 -3.86 -26.62 -9.64
C ALA A 530 -2.52 -27.30 -9.30
N ASN A 531 -2.47 -28.63 -9.43
CA ASN A 531 -1.29 -29.47 -9.15
C ASN A 531 -0.82 -29.48 -7.68
N VAL A 532 -1.66 -29.04 -6.74
CA VAL A 532 -1.38 -29.04 -5.30
C VAL A 532 -2.50 -29.74 -4.55
N ASP A 533 -2.20 -30.74 -3.75
CA ASP A 533 -3.09 -31.23 -2.68
C ASP A 533 -2.54 -30.83 -1.32
N VAL A 534 -3.41 -30.62 -0.32
CA VAL A 534 -3.05 -30.24 1.04
C VAL A 534 -3.67 -31.18 2.07
N ILE A 535 -2.83 -31.74 2.93
CA ILE A 535 -3.17 -32.65 4.01
C ILE A 535 -2.76 -32.00 5.34
N ILE A 536 -3.75 -31.61 6.16
CA ILE A 536 -3.50 -30.98 7.47
C ILE A 536 -3.94 -31.92 8.60
N LEU A 537 -2.96 -32.29 9.42
CA LEU A 537 -3.16 -33.01 10.68
C LEU A 537 -3.46 -32.03 11.81
N HIS A 538 -4.42 -32.37 12.65
CA HIS A 538 -4.69 -31.67 13.90
C HIS A 538 -5.10 -32.66 15.00
N PRO A 539 -4.83 -32.37 16.28
CA PRO A 539 -5.23 -33.24 17.37
C PRO A 539 -6.75 -33.22 17.56
N GLU A 540 -7.37 -34.40 17.52
CA GLU A 540 -8.82 -34.59 17.67
C GLU A 540 -9.32 -34.01 19.01
N GLY A 541 -10.36 -33.17 18.95
CA GLY A 541 -10.96 -32.54 20.13
C GLY A 541 -10.07 -31.55 20.88
N ARG A 542 -8.92 -31.12 20.32
CA ARG A 542 -7.99 -30.16 20.95
C ARG A 542 -7.72 -28.89 20.13
N VAL A 543 -8.56 -28.62 19.13
CA VAL A 543 -8.57 -27.37 18.36
C VAL A 543 -9.84 -26.60 18.73
N ALA A 544 -9.78 -25.26 18.79
CA ALA A 544 -10.98 -24.48 19.11
C ALA A 544 -12.07 -24.72 18.03
N PRO A 545 -13.36 -24.88 18.39
CA PRO A 545 -14.40 -25.30 17.44
C PRO A 545 -14.50 -24.43 16.18
N ILE A 546 -14.23 -23.13 16.30
CA ILE A 546 -14.25 -22.18 15.18
C ILE A 546 -13.03 -22.32 14.25
N GLN A 547 -11.86 -22.68 14.77
CA GLN A 547 -10.65 -22.97 13.99
C GLN A 547 -10.77 -24.34 13.29
N GLU A 548 -11.36 -25.33 13.97
CA GLU A 548 -11.65 -26.65 13.41
C GLU A 548 -12.69 -26.54 12.27
N ALA A 549 -13.73 -25.73 12.46
CA ALA A 549 -14.71 -25.41 11.42
C ALA A 549 -14.02 -24.75 10.20
N GLN A 550 -13.19 -23.71 10.40
CA GLN A 550 -12.42 -23.08 9.31
C GLN A 550 -11.60 -24.07 8.47
N MET A 551 -11.07 -25.12 9.08
CA MET A 551 -10.34 -26.13 8.32
C MET A 551 -11.28 -27.08 7.57
N THR A 552 -12.28 -27.59 8.27
CA THR A 552 -13.12 -28.73 7.84
C THR A 552 -14.32 -28.38 6.97
N THR A 553 -14.75 -27.12 6.91
CA THR A 553 -15.83 -26.68 5.98
C THR A 553 -15.33 -26.33 4.58
N VAL A 554 -14.01 -26.40 4.35
CA VAL A 554 -13.42 -26.26 3.01
C VAL A 554 -13.50 -27.61 2.30
N LEU A 555 -14.45 -27.73 1.37
CA LEU A 555 -14.80 -28.98 0.69
C LEU A 555 -14.08 -29.19 -0.66
N ASP A 556 -13.26 -28.23 -1.10
CA ASP A 556 -12.46 -28.30 -2.33
C ASP A 556 -11.69 -29.63 -2.41
N ASP A 557 -11.74 -30.34 -3.54
CA ASP A 557 -11.29 -31.74 -3.64
C ASP A 557 -9.81 -31.97 -3.31
N ASN A 558 -9.00 -30.90 -3.40
CA ASN A 558 -7.59 -30.93 -3.07
C ASN A 558 -7.28 -30.69 -1.57
N VAL A 559 -8.30 -30.54 -0.72
CA VAL A 559 -8.18 -30.26 0.72
C VAL A 559 -8.59 -31.46 1.57
N HIS A 560 -7.65 -31.98 2.35
CA HIS A 560 -7.80 -33.17 3.19
C HIS A 560 -7.49 -32.84 4.64
N ASN A 561 -8.51 -32.86 5.50
CA ASN A 561 -8.35 -32.65 6.95
C ASN A 561 -8.25 -33.98 7.67
N VAL A 562 -7.30 -34.08 8.60
CA VAL A 562 -7.03 -35.29 9.37
C VAL A 562 -7.02 -34.96 10.85
N ALA A 563 -8.04 -35.40 11.58
CA ALA A 563 -8.06 -35.44 13.03
C ALA A 563 -7.28 -36.67 13.52
N VAL A 564 -6.30 -36.48 14.38
CA VAL A 564 -5.46 -37.55 14.93
C VAL A 564 -5.71 -37.68 16.43
N LYS A 565 -5.93 -38.91 16.91
CA LYS A 565 -6.07 -39.21 18.34
C LYS A 565 -4.75 -39.06 19.10
N GLY A 566 -4.44 -37.82 19.48
CA GLY A 566 -3.21 -37.50 20.20
C GLY A 566 -3.11 -36.03 20.58
N THR A 567 -1.87 -35.55 20.61
CA THR A 567 -1.48 -34.16 20.87
C THR A 567 -1.02 -33.47 19.58
N PHE A 568 -0.83 -32.14 19.64
CA PHE A 568 -0.21 -31.41 18.54
C PHE A 568 1.23 -31.87 18.28
N ASP A 569 1.98 -32.24 19.33
CA ASP A 569 3.35 -32.74 19.19
C ASP A 569 3.39 -34.11 18.49
N ASP A 570 2.41 -34.99 18.74
CA ASP A 570 2.25 -36.25 18.02
C ASP A 570 2.02 -36.02 16.52
N CYS A 571 1.04 -35.15 16.18
CA CYS A 571 0.79 -34.75 14.79
C CYS A 571 2.05 -34.19 14.11
N GLN A 572 2.79 -33.33 14.83
CA GLN A 572 4.03 -32.72 14.34
C GLN A 572 5.17 -33.74 14.19
N ALA A 573 5.26 -34.75 15.06
CA ALA A 573 6.22 -35.83 14.98
C ALA A 573 5.93 -36.73 13.76
N MET A 574 4.68 -37.16 13.57
CA MET A 574 4.25 -37.97 12.42
C MET A 574 4.59 -37.30 11.09
N VAL A 575 4.34 -35.98 10.97
CA VAL A 575 4.71 -35.19 9.78
C VAL A 575 6.22 -35.15 9.59
N LYS A 576 7.02 -34.93 10.66
CA LYS A 576 8.49 -34.94 10.57
C LYS A 576 9.03 -36.29 10.10
N GLU A 577 8.50 -37.41 10.61
CA GLU A 577 8.92 -38.74 10.18
C GLU A 577 8.56 -39.03 8.71
N CYS A 578 7.44 -38.51 8.20
CA CYS A 578 7.13 -38.56 6.76
C CYS A 578 8.14 -37.77 5.90
N PHE A 579 8.69 -36.66 6.41
CA PHE A 579 9.74 -35.90 5.71
C PHE A 579 11.15 -36.49 5.86
N ASN A 580 11.41 -37.25 6.94
CA ASN A 580 12.65 -37.97 7.17
C ASN A 580 12.79 -39.21 6.26
N ASP A 581 11.68 -39.76 5.78
CA ASP A 581 11.62 -40.88 4.83
C ASP A 581 11.86 -40.38 3.39
N PRO A 582 13.02 -40.66 2.76
CA PRO A 582 13.33 -40.14 1.43
C PRO A 582 12.47 -40.77 0.33
N GLU A 583 12.13 -42.05 0.45
CA GLU A 583 11.35 -42.78 -0.55
C GLU A 583 9.90 -42.29 -0.54
N PHE A 584 9.29 -42.20 0.64
CA PHE A 584 7.92 -41.70 0.80
C PHE A 584 7.79 -40.25 0.34
N ARG A 585 8.74 -39.39 0.74
CA ARG A 585 8.83 -37.99 0.29
C ARG A 585 8.95 -37.86 -1.22
N GLN A 586 9.77 -38.70 -1.88
CA GLN A 586 9.94 -38.66 -3.33
C GLN A 586 8.73 -39.23 -4.06
N ARG A 587 8.10 -40.30 -3.54
CA ARG A 587 6.93 -40.96 -4.13
C ARG A 587 5.69 -40.06 -4.17
N HIS A 588 5.49 -39.25 -3.12
CA HIS A 588 4.34 -38.36 -3.00
C HIS A 588 4.67 -36.88 -3.23
N THR A 589 5.90 -36.56 -3.66
CA THR A 589 6.43 -35.20 -3.82
C THR A 589 6.02 -34.30 -2.64
N LEU A 590 6.35 -34.73 -1.42
CA LEU A 590 5.91 -34.03 -0.21
C LEU A 590 6.53 -32.63 -0.14
N ALA A 591 5.68 -31.61 -0.02
CA ALA A 591 6.04 -30.22 0.13
C ALA A 591 5.64 -29.68 1.51
N ALA A 592 6.40 -28.71 2.02
CA ALA A 592 6.22 -28.15 3.34
C ALA A 592 5.83 -26.66 3.27
N VAL A 593 4.62 -26.31 3.69
CA VAL A 593 4.14 -24.90 3.78
C VAL A 593 4.42 -24.31 5.18
N ASN A 594 5.49 -24.82 5.80
CA ASN A 594 5.88 -24.60 7.18
C ASN A 594 6.32 -23.15 7.41
N SER A 595 6.48 -22.76 8.68
CA SER A 595 6.94 -21.41 9.09
C SER A 595 8.31 -21.00 8.54
N ILE A 596 9.05 -21.93 7.93
CA ILE A 596 10.40 -21.75 7.40
C ILE A 596 10.45 -21.38 5.92
N ASN A 597 9.36 -21.49 5.14
CA ASN A 597 9.41 -21.16 3.71
C ASN A 597 9.75 -19.67 3.50
N TRP A 598 10.72 -19.37 2.63
CA TRP A 598 11.21 -17.99 2.43
C TRP A 598 10.11 -17.01 1.98
N ALA A 599 9.23 -17.42 1.08
CA ALA A 599 8.15 -16.56 0.58
C ALA A 599 7.20 -16.09 1.69
N ARG A 600 7.09 -16.84 2.81
CA ARG A 600 6.34 -16.39 3.99
C ARG A 600 7.00 -15.20 4.69
N ILE A 601 8.32 -15.23 4.84
CA ILE A 601 9.08 -14.10 5.43
C ILE A 601 9.03 -12.90 4.49
N LEU A 602 9.20 -13.14 3.18
CA LEU A 602 9.14 -12.09 2.15
C LEU A 602 7.81 -11.33 2.16
N ALA A 603 6.67 -12.02 2.17
CA ALA A 603 5.35 -11.39 2.27
C ALA A 603 5.15 -10.60 3.57
N GLN A 604 5.78 -11.05 4.67
CA GLN A 604 5.71 -10.39 5.97
C GLN A 604 6.52 -9.09 6.05
N ILE A 605 7.54 -8.88 5.20
CA ILE A 605 8.32 -7.62 5.16
C ILE A 605 7.42 -6.44 4.76
N VAL A 606 6.46 -6.67 3.85
CA VAL A 606 5.61 -5.63 3.25
C VAL A 606 4.86 -4.82 4.30
N TYR A 607 4.25 -5.48 5.30
CA TYR A 607 3.42 -4.77 6.27
C TYR A 607 4.21 -3.92 7.27
N TYR A 608 5.52 -4.16 7.45
CA TYR A 608 6.37 -3.25 8.25
C TYR A 608 6.56 -1.91 7.53
N PHE A 609 6.84 -1.93 6.22
CA PHE A 609 6.85 -0.71 5.39
C PHE A 609 5.46 -0.05 5.37
N TYR A 610 4.39 -0.83 5.18
CA TYR A 610 3.02 -0.29 5.13
C TYR A 610 2.62 0.39 6.44
N ALA A 611 2.83 -0.27 7.57
CA ALA A 611 2.54 0.27 8.90
C ALA A 611 3.35 1.54 9.18
N TYR A 612 4.63 1.55 8.81
CA TYR A 612 5.47 2.74 8.94
C TYR A 612 4.91 3.93 8.14
N PHE A 613 4.53 3.73 6.87
CA PHE A 613 3.95 4.79 6.05
C PHE A 613 2.60 5.28 6.58
N ARG A 614 1.72 4.37 7.00
CA ARG A 614 0.44 4.72 7.65
C ARG A 614 0.65 5.46 8.97
N TYR A 615 1.68 5.13 9.75
CA TYR A 615 2.04 5.88 10.95
C TYR A 615 2.44 7.33 10.63
N LEU A 616 3.24 7.56 9.58
CA LEU A 616 3.61 8.91 9.14
C LEU A 616 2.39 9.72 8.67
N ASP A 617 1.39 9.06 8.05
CA ASP A 617 0.15 9.69 7.61
C ASP A 617 -0.76 10.04 8.79
N LEU A 618 -1.02 9.09 9.71
CA LEU A 618 -1.83 9.31 10.91
C LEU A 618 -1.23 10.35 11.86
N SER A 619 0.09 10.47 11.87
CA SER A 619 0.82 11.43 12.72
C SER A 619 1.08 12.78 12.04
N GLU A 620 0.57 12.99 10.81
CA GLU A 620 0.77 14.22 10.01
C GLU A 620 2.27 14.60 9.83
N ILE A 621 3.16 13.61 9.72
CA ILE A 621 4.62 13.84 9.69
C ILE A 621 5.09 14.14 8.26
N GLU A 622 5.41 15.41 8.00
CA GLU A 622 6.07 15.90 6.77
C GLU A 622 7.57 16.21 6.99
N ALA A 623 8.24 15.44 7.86
CA ALA A 623 9.61 15.72 8.26
C ALA A 623 10.64 15.57 7.11
N ALA A 624 11.67 16.43 7.14
CA ALA A 624 12.81 16.40 6.22
C ALA A 624 13.70 15.16 6.38
N ALA A 625 13.63 14.48 7.52
CA ALA A 625 14.22 13.16 7.77
C ALA A 625 13.14 12.21 8.31
N LEU A 626 13.18 10.95 7.91
CA LEU A 626 12.21 9.93 8.33
C LEU A 626 12.47 9.48 9.79
N PRO A 627 11.52 9.65 10.73
CA PRO A 627 11.73 9.34 12.15
C PRO A 627 11.71 7.82 12.41
N PRO A 628 12.52 7.30 13.36
CA PRO A 628 12.55 5.88 13.66
C PRO A 628 11.35 5.45 14.53
N VAL A 629 10.84 4.24 14.30
CA VAL A 629 9.66 3.66 14.98
C VAL A 629 10.04 2.35 15.65
N ALA A 630 9.49 2.06 16.84
CA ALA A 630 9.63 0.76 17.49
C ALA A 630 8.46 -0.16 17.10
N PHE A 631 8.75 -1.42 16.79
CA PHE A 631 7.71 -2.43 16.50
C PHE A 631 7.64 -3.47 17.61
N VAL A 632 6.43 -3.86 18.02
CA VAL A 632 6.19 -4.88 19.06
C VAL A 632 5.44 -6.06 18.46
N THR A 633 6.04 -7.24 18.50
CA THR A 633 5.58 -8.40 17.75
C THR A 633 5.30 -9.60 18.68
N PRO A 634 4.02 -10.03 18.82
CA PRO A 634 3.66 -11.33 19.40
C PRO A 634 4.35 -12.46 18.66
N THR A 635 5.23 -13.20 19.33
CA THR A 635 6.21 -14.05 18.66
C THR A 635 6.28 -15.45 19.26
N GLY A 636 6.05 -16.45 18.40
CA GLY A 636 6.47 -17.83 18.60
C GLY A 636 7.67 -18.17 17.72
N ASN A 637 7.42 -18.70 16.52
CA ASN A 637 8.44 -19.18 15.56
C ASN A 637 9.35 -18.09 14.90
N PHE A 638 9.47 -16.90 15.49
CA PHE A 638 10.32 -15.75 15.10
C PHE A 638 10.13 -15.15 13.69
N GLY A 639 9.38 -15.78 12.78
CA GLY A 639 9.25 -15.33 11.38
C GLY A 639 8.73 -13.90 11.22
N ASN A 640 7.72 -13.51 12.01
CA ASN A 640 7.15 -12.16 11.97
C ASN A 640 8.18 -11.10 12.42
N ALA A 641 8.83 -11.30 13.57
CA ALA A 641 9.87 -10.39 14.07
C ALA A 641 11.10 -10.36 13.13
N LEU A 642 11.45 -11.48 12.52
CA LEU A 642 12.51 -11.57 11.51
C LEU A 642 12.19 -10.75 10.25
N ALA A 643 10.94 -10.73 9.80
CA ALA A 643 10.54 -9.87 8.68
C ALA A 643 10.70 -8.37 9.01
N GLY A 644 10.47 -7.97 10.28
CA GLY A 644 10.80 -6.63 10.77
C GLY A 644 12.30 -6.35 10.77
N PHE A 645 13.12 -7.34 11.10
CA PHE A 645 14.58 -7.24 10.97
C PHE A 645 14.99 -7.06 9.51
N TYR A 646 14.45 -7.84 8.57
CA TYR A 646 14.72 -7.65 7.14
C TYR A 646 14.27 -6.26 6.66
N ALA A 647 13.09 -5.77 7.03
CA ALA A 647 12.64 -4.43 6.67
C ALA A 647 13.61 -3.33 7.18
N SER A 648 14.08 -3.45 8.42
CA SER A 648 15.12 -2.57 8.97
C SER A 648 16.44 -2.67 8.20
N GLN A 649 16.91 -3.90 7.92
CA GLN A 649 18.13 -4.12 7.14
C GLN A 649 18.01 -3.63 5.68
N MET A 650 16.82 -3.55 5.11
CA MET A 650 16.58 -2.92 3.81
C MET A 650 16.71 -1.39 3.86
N GLY A 651 16.49 -0.76 5.02
CA GLY A 651 16.60 0.70 5.21
C GLY A 651 15.43 1.33 5.97
N LEU A 652 14.42 0.57 6.38
CA LEU A 652 13.28 1.11 7.14
C LEU A 652 13.76 1.68 8.51
N PRO A 653 13.39 2.91 8.89
CA PRO A 653 13.75 3.50 10.17
C PRO A 653 13.09 2.79 11.37
N VAL A 654 13.75 1.73 11.85
CA VAL A 654 13.33 0.96 13.02
C VAL A 654 14.26 1.29 14.18
N SER A 655 13.75 1.86 15.28
CA SER A 655 14.55 2.11 16.49
C SER A 655 14.76 0.83 17.30
N ARG A 656 13.75 -0.04 17.39
CA ARG A 656 13.81 -1.30 18.12
C ARG A 656 12.77 -2.30 17.64
N LEU A 657 13.08 -3.59 17.74
CA LEU A 657 12.09 -4.67 17.62
C LEU A 657 11.88 -5.33 18.99
N VAL A 658 10.66 -5.27 19.52
CA VAL A 658 10.30 -5.86 20.82
C VAL A 658 9.58 -7.18 20.60
N VAL A 659 10.14 -8.25 21.15
CA VAL A 659 9.63 -9.62 21.06
C VAL A 659 8.72 -9.90 22.26
N ALA A 660 7.42 -10.05 22.02
CA ALA A 660 6.48 -10.44 23.06
C ALA A 660 6.33 -11.98 23.06
N THR A 661 6.65 -12.62 24.19
CA THR A 661 6.39 -14.06 24.43
C THR A 661 5.31 -14.23 25.48
N ASN A 662 4.68 -15.41 25.48
CA ASN A 662 3.92 -15.89 26.64
C ASN A 662 4.87 -16.63 27.60
N ARG A 663 4.34 -17.52 28.44
CA ARG A 663 5.11 -18.42 29.33
C ARG A 663 6.22 -19.23 28.62
N ASN A 664 6.07 -19.55 27.33
CA ASN A 664 7.08 -20.20 26.48
C ASN A 664 8.09 -19.15 26.00
N ASP A 665 9.08 -18.91 26.85
CA ASP A 665 9.81 -17.63 26.93
C ASP A 665 11.26 -17.67 26.42
N ILE A 666 11.64 -18.66 25.61
CA ILE A 666 13.04 -18.86 25.17
C ILE A 666 13.65 -17.62 24.48
N LEU A 667 12.85 -16.86 23.72
CA LEU A 667 13.29 -15.61 23.10
C LEU A 667 13.44 -14.49 24.14
N TYR A 668 12.53 -14.39 25.11
CA TYR A 668 12.65 -13.44 26.21
C TYR A 668 13.91 -13.73 27.04
N ARG A 669 14.13 -14.98 27.45
CA ARG A 669 15.34 -15.38 28.20
C ARG A 669 16.64 -15.13 27.43
N TYR A 670 16.64 -15.34 26.12
CA TYR A 670 17.79 -15.00 25.28
C TYR A 670 18.03 -13.49 25.20
N PHE A 671 17.03 -12.68 24.81
CA PHE A 671 17.25 -11.23 24.66
C PHE A 671 17.41 -10.50 25.99
N ALA A 672 16.78 -10.95 27.09
CA ALA A 672 16.93 -10.33 28.40
C ALA A 672 18.21 -10.79 29.14
N HIS A 673 18.60 -12.07 29.01
CA HIS A 673 19.61 -12.69 29.89
C HIS A 673 20.65 -13.57 29.19
N GLY A 674 20.58 -13.72 27.86
CA GLY A 674 21.46 -14.62 27.09
C GLY A 674 21.14 -16.11 27.21
N ASP A 675 20.07 -16.50 27.91
CA ASP A 675 19.69 -17.89 28.11
C ASP A 675 18.77 -18.40 26.98
N TYR A 676 19.36 -19.09 26.00
CA TYR A 676 18.63 -19.84 24.97
C TYR A 676 18.56 -21.34 25.32
N THR A 677 18.12 -21.71 26.53
CA THR A 677 17.90 -23.13 26.87
C THR A 677 16.49 -23.58 26.47
N SER A 678 16.36 -24.65 25.70
CA SER A 678 15.08 -25.28 25.36
C SER A 678 14.37 -25.87 26.59
N ARG A 679 13.05 -25.79 26.62
CA ARG A 679 12.18 -26.35 27.67
C ARG A 679 10.93 -26.99 27.03
N PRO A 680 10.27 -27.96 27.69
CA PRO A 680 8.98 -28.47 27.23
C PRO A 680 7.96 -27.33 27.04
N VAL A 681 6.99 -27.53 26.14
CA VAL A 681 5.90 -26.56 25.93
C VAL A 681 4.96 -26.57 27.12
N GLU A 682 4.62 -25.39 27.64
CA GLU A 682 3.50 -25.20 28.56
C GLU A 682 2.31 -24.55 27.83
N PRO A 683 1.09 -25.12 27.87
CA PRO A 683 -0.10 -24.49 27.28
C PRO A 683 -0.38 -23.10 27.88
N SER A 684 -0.75 -22.14 27.02
CA SER A 684 -1.12 -20.78 27.42
C SER A 684 -2.43 -20.29 26.77
N LEU A 685 -2.92 -19.11 27.17
CA LEU A 685 -4.01 -18.43 26.47
C LEU A 685 -3.65 -18.00 25.05
N ALA A 686 -2.36 -17.98 24.68
CA ALA A 686 -1.85 -17.58 23.38
C ALA A 686 -1.22 -18.76 22.60
N PRO A 687 -1.97 -19.83 22.27
CA PRO A 687 -1.41 -21.13 21.85
C PRO A 687 -0.58 -21.10 20.55
N ALA A 688 -0.87 -20.19 19.62
CA ALA A 688 -0.04 -19.98 18.42
C ALA A 688 1.39 -19.45 18.69
N MET A 689 1.73 -19.12 19.95
CA MET A 689 3.06 -18.74 20.42
C MET A 689 3.73 -19.82 21.27
N ASP A 690 3.04 -20.92 21.60
CA ASP A 690 3.54 -22.01 22.42
C ASP A 690 4.55 -22.86 21.63
N ILE A 691 5.85 -22.62 21.84
CA ILE A 691 6.96 -23.19 21.06
C ILE A 691 8.16 -23.59 21.92
N VAL A 692 8.80 -24.72 21.59
CA VAL A 692 10.08 -25.15 22.20
C VAL A 692 11.27 -24.37 21.63
N VAL A 693 11.36 -24.30 20.29
CA VAL A 693 12.47 -23.67 19.57
C VAL A 693 11.90 -22.78 18.45
N PRO A 694 12.27 -21.50 18.39
CA PRO A 694 11.78 -20.58 17.36
C PRO A 694 12.41 -20.88 15.99
N SER A 695 11.64 -21.50 15.08
CA SER A 695 12.18 -22.06 13.83
C SER A 695 12.98 -21.09 12.96
N ASN A 696 12.59 -19.80 12.90
CA ASN A 696 13.28 -18.80 12.08
C ASN A 696 14.44 -18.09 12.77
N PHE A 697 14.70 -18.37 14.04
CA PHE A 697 15.77 -17.70 14.79
C PHE A 697 17.17 -18.03 14.22
N GLU A 698 17.34 -19.20 13.60
CA GLU A 698 18.56 -19.54 12.85
C GLU A 698 18.90 -18.53 11.74
N ARG A 699 17.90 -18.00 11.02
CA ARG A 699 18.15 -16.96 9.99
C ARG A 699 18.71 -15.68 10.61
N TYR A 700 18.27 -15.33 11.82
CA TYR A 700 18.83 -14.19 12.54
C TYR A 700 20.25 -14.49 13.06
N VAL A 701 20.49 -15.70 13.58
CA VAL A 701 21.83 -16.12 14.00
C VAL A 701 22.84 -16.08 12.84
N TYR A 702 22.44 -16.48 11.63
CA TYR A 702 23.25 -16.34 10.43
C TYR A 702 23.69 -14.88 10.17
N TRP A 703 22.78 -13.92 10.25
CA TRP A 703 23.11 -12.49 10.10
C TRP A 703 23.85 -11.90 11.31
N LEU A 704 23.63 -12.42 12.52
CA LEU A 704 24.36 -12.04 13.73
C LEU A 704 25.83 -12.49 13.65
N LEU A 705 26.09 -13.58 12.92
CA LEU A 705 27.41 -14.10 12.52
C LEU A 705 27.90 -13.53 11.18
N ASP A 706 27.33 -12.41 10.73
CA ASP A 706 27.76 -11.66 9.53
C ASP A 706 27.74 -12.47 8.21
N GLY A 707 26.87 -13.47 8.14
CA GLY A 707 26.68 -14.32 6.95
C GLY A 707 27.57 -15.57 6.90
N ASP A 708 28.32 -15.88 7.96
CA ASP A 708 29.16 -17.07 8.04
C ASP A 708 28.33 -18.34 8.25
N SER A 709 28.11 -19.09 7.17
CA SER A 709 27.37 -20.35 7.19
C SER A 709 28.10 -21.48 7.90
N VAL A 710 29.43 -21.48 7.94
CA VAL A 710 30.23 -22.54 8.59
C VAL A 710 30.11 -22.39 10.10
N ARG A 711 30.23 -21.17 10.60
CA ARG A 711 29.97 -20.85 12.02
C ARG A 711 28.51 -21.06 12.39
N CYS A 712 27.57 -20.62 11.54
CA CYS A 712 26.14 -20.85 11.79
C CYS A 712 25.82 -22.35 11.88
N LYS A 713 26.34 -23.18 10.97
CA LYS A 713 26.22 -24.64 11.05
C LYS A 713 26.77 -25.18 12.37
N ALA A 714 28.00 -24.82 12.76
CA ALA A 714 28.62 -25.30 13.99
C ALA A 714 27.81 -24.93 15.25
N VAL A 715 27.25 -23.71 15.28
CA VAL A 715 26.35 -23.28 16.37
C VAL A 715 25.04 -24.08 16.37
N MET A 716 24.41 -24.30 15.20
CA MET A 716 23.15 -25.04 15.10
C MET A 716 23.31 -26.55 15.40
N ASP A 717 24.43 -27.15 14.99
CA ASP A 717 24.79 -28.52 15.38
C ASP A 717 24.91 -28.62 16.92
N LYS A 718 25.53 -27.62 17.57
CA LYS A 718 25.64 -27.56 19.04
C LYS A 718 24.29 -27.31 19.73
N VAL A 719 23.42 -26.47 19.17
CA VAL A 719 22.03 -26.29 19.65
C VAL A 719 21.26 -27.60 19.56
N LYS A 720 21.39 -28.36 18.48
CA LYS A 720 20.75 -29.68 18.30
C LYS A 720 21.21 -30.69 19.35
N LEU A 721 22.48 -30.66 19.76
CA LEU A 721 23.06 -31.58 20.75
C LEU A 721 22.80 -31.17 22.20
N THR A 722 22.76 -29.87 22.50
CA THR A 722 22.78 -29.35 23.88
C THR A 722 21.52 -28.63 24.31
N GLY A 723 20.63 -28.29 23.36
CA GLY A 723 19.48 -27.41 23.60
C GLY A 723 19.85 -25.96 23.91
N ARG A 724 21.11 -25.54 23.71
CA ARG A 724 21.65 -24.22 24.10
C ARG A 724 22.39 -23.52 22.96
N LEU A 725 22.18 -22.21 22.84
CA LEU A 725 22.93 -21.35 21.92
C LEU A 725 24.23 -20.88 22.58
N ASP A 726 25.36 -21.15 21.95
CA ASP A 726 26.69 -20.80 22.44
C ASP A 726 27.61 -20.40 21.28
N PHE A 727 28.10 -19.16 21.34
CA PHE A 727 29.02 -18.56 20.38
C PHE A 727 30.50 -18.62 20.82
N GLY A 728 30.80 -19.29 21.93
CA GLY A 728 32.14 -19.38 22.51
C GLY A 728 32.66 -18.01 22.96
N ALA A 729 33.88 -17.66 22.56
CA ALA A 729 34.52 -16.39 22.92
C ALA A 729 33.73 -15.14 22.46
N ASP A 730 32.85 -15.28 21.46
CA ASP A 730 32.04 -14.19 20.91
C ASP A 730 30.72 -13.94 21.67
N GLN A 731 30.36 -14.79 22.65
CA GLN A 731 29.03 -14.80 23.30
C GLN A 731 28.60 -13.42 23.81
N ALA A 732 29.45 -12.73 24.57
CA ALA A 732 29.11 -11.42 25.14
C ALA A 732 28.92 -10.33 24.07
N ARG A 733 29.79 -10.31 23.05
CA ARG A 733 29.75 -9.34 21.95
C ARG A 733 28.49 -9.50 21.09
N LEU A 734 28.16 -10.75 20.73
CA LEU A 734 26.99 -11.04 19.90
C LEU A 734 25.68 -10.87 20.68
N LEU A 735 25.65 -11.21 21.97
CA LEU A 735 24.51 -10.90 22.84
C LEU A 735 24.29 -9.39 22.96
N GLN A 736 25.33 -8.59 23.19
CA GLN A 736 25.23 -7.14 23.25
C GLN A 736 24.70 -6.54 21.93
N ARG A 737 25.20 -7.02 20.77
CA ARG A 737 24.70 -6.63 19.44
C ARG A 737 23.21 -6.98 19.27
N ALA A 738 22.77 -8.14 19.75
CA ALA A 738 21.36 -8.52 19.71
C ALA A 738 20.50 -7.64 20.63
N GLN A 739 20.96 -7.38 21.86
CA GLN A 739 20.28 -6.55 22.86
C GLN A 739 20.20 -5.07 22.49
N ALA A 740 21.12 -4.56 21.67
CA ALA A 740 21.08 -3.20 21.15
C ALA A 740 19.89 -2.96 20.20
N PHE A 741 19.49 -3.98 19.42
CA PHE A 741 18.42 -3.87 18.42
C PHE A 741 17.09 -4.49 18.86
N PHE A 742 17.13 -5.56 19.66
CA PHE A 742 15.94 -6.22 20.18
C PHE A 742 15.63 -5.81 21.63
N GLY A 743 14.34 -5.72 21.95
CA GLY A 743 13.81 -5.81 23.31
C GLY A 743 12.97 -7.09 23.43
N ALA A 744 12.60 -7.48 24.65
CA ALA A 744 11.67 -8.58 24.85
C ALA A 744 10.90 -8.46 26.16
N ALA A 745 9.69 -9.02 26.20
CA ALA A 745 8.90 -9.19 27.42
C ALA A 745 8.16 -10.52 27.40
N ARG A 746 7.96 -11.08 28.60
CA ARG A 746 7.18 -12.29 28.86
C ARG A 746 5.88 -11.90 29.56
N ALA A 747 4.74 -12.15 28.92
CA ALA A 747 3.42 -12.02 29.55
C ALA A 747 3.00 -13.36 30.17
N SER A 748 2.45 -13.33 31.38
CA SER A 748 1.68 -14.43 31.94
C SER A 748 0.24 -14.44 31.39
N ASP A 749 -0.52 -15.51 31.66
CA ASP A 749 -1.93 -15.55 31.27
C ASP A 749 -2.78 -14.52 32.07
N ASP A 750 -2.40 -14.22 33.31
CA ASP A 750 -3.01 -13.16 34.13
C ASP A 750 -2.76 -11.77 33.52
N ASP A 751 -1.53 -11.50 33.05
CA ASP A 751 -1.18 -10.26 32.35
C ASP A 751 -2.00 -10.10 31.06
N ILE A 752 -2.12 -11.20 30.28
CA ILE A 752 -2.92 -11.25 29.06
C ILE A 752 -4.38 -10.93 29.36
N GLN A 753 -4.97 -11.57 30.37
CA GLN A 753 -6.36 -11.29 30.79
C GLN A 753 -6.54 -9.84 31.27
N GLY A 754 -5.59 -9.33 32.05
CA GLY A 754 -5.57 -7.94 32.53
C GLY A 754 -5.58 -6.92 31.38
N ILE A 755 -4.76 -7.13 30.34
CA ILE A 755 -4.72 -6.27 29.16
C ILE A 755 -6.01 -6.39 28.33
N VAL A 756 -6.53 -7.60 28.08
CA VAL A 756 -7.81 -7.79 27.37
C VAL A 756 -8.96 -7.10 28.11
N ALA A 757 -9.05 -7.28 29.43
CA ALA A 757 -10.06 -6.63 30.26
C ALA A 757 -9.94 -5.10 30.25
N THR A 758 -8.72 -4.58 30.30
CA THR A 758 -8.43 -3.13 30.28
C THR A 758 -8.83 -2.50 28.95
N TYR A 759 -8.40 -3.07 27.81
CA TYR A 759 -8.76 -2.54 26.49
C TYR A 759 -10.26 -2.69 26.20
N LYS A 760 -10.90 -3.78 26.62
CA LYS A 760 -12.36 -3.92 26.48
C LYS A 760 -13.12 -2.87 27.30
N LYS A 761 -12.82 -2.72 28.59
CA LYS A 761 -13.55 -1.81 29.51
C LYS A 761 -13.26 -0.34 29.25
N GLN A 762 -11.99 0.02 28.98
CA GLN A 762 -11.56 1.42 28.90
C GLN A 762 -11.45 1.95 27.45
N ARG A 763 -11.05 1.10 26.49
CA ARG A 763 -10.83 1.48 25.08
C ARG A 763 -11.97 1.08 24.14
N SER A 764 -12.91 0.25 24.58
CA SER A 764 -13.96 -0.35 23.73
C SER A 764 -13.39 -1.15 22.55
N TYR A 765 -12.19 -1.72 22.71
CA TYR A 765 -11.48 -2.48 21.68
C TYR A 765 -11.28 -3.92 22.15
N ALA A 766 -11.61 -4.90 21.32
CA ALA A 766 -11.50 -6.32 21.64
C ALA A 766 -10.16 -6.89 21.16
N LEU A 767 -9.38 -7.46 22.07
CA LEU A 767 -8.07 -8.07 21.77
C LEU A 767 -8.16 -9.60 21.81
N CYS A 768 -7.44 -10.26 20.92
CA CYS A 768 -7.07 -11.66 21.12
C CYS A 768 -5.90 -11.78 22.13
N PRO A 769 -5.71 -12.94 22.78
CA PRO A 769 -4.63 -13.18 23.73
C PRO A 769 -3.23 -12.83 23.21
N HIS A 770 -2.94 -13.13 21.94
CA HIS A 770 -1.64 -12.84 21.30
C HIS A 770 -1.38 -11.34 21.19
N SER A 771 -2.39 -10.57 20.77
CA SER A 771 -2.29 -9.11 20.65
C SER A 771 -2.17 -8.44 22.01
N ALA A 772 -2.82 -9.00 23.04
CA ALA A 772 -2.69 -8.56 24.42
C ALA A 772 -1.28 -8.80 24.98
N ALA A 773 -0.65 -9.95 24.70
CA ALA A 773 0.76 -10.18 25.03
C ALA A 773 1.70 -9.17 24.34
N GLY A 774 1.40 -8.80 23.09
CA GLY A 774 2.08 -7.71 22.38
C GLY A 774 1.99 -6.36 23.09
N LEU A 775 0.77 -5.97 23.49
CA LEU A 775 0.54 -4.71 24.20
C LEU A 775 1.16 -4.70 25.61
N PHE A 776 1.16 -5.83 26.32
CA PHE A 776 1.90 -5.97 27.58
C PHE A 776 3.40 -5.70 27.37
N ALA A 777 4.00 -6.26 26.32
CA ALA A 777 5.41 -6.08 26.02
C ALA A 777 5.76 -4.65 25.55
N MET A 778 4.81 -3.90 25.00
CA MET A 778 4.98 -2.48 24.70
C MET A 778 5.16 -1.64 25.98
N GLU A 779 4.50 -2.05 27.07
CA GLU A 779 4.59 -1.37 28.38
C GLU A 779 5.81 -1.82 29.21
N HIS A 780 6.31 -3.04 29.00
CA HIS A 780 7.28 -3.72 29.88
C HIS A 780 8.57 -4.26 29.21
N GLY A 781 8.73 -4.18 27.88
CA GLY A 781 9.75 -4.90 27.09
C GLY A 781 11.20 -4.41 27.14
N GLY A 782 11.65 -3.91 28.30
CA GLY A 782 13.00 -3.38 28.52
C GLY A 782 14.10 -4.43 28.46
N ALA A 783 15.26 -4.06 27.93
CA ALA A 783 16.49 -4.82 28.13
C ALA A 783 17.05 -4.53 29.52
N GLY A 784 17.35 -5.57 30.30
CA GLY A 784 18.02 -5.42 31.58
C GLY A 784 19.46 -4.90 31.39
N GLY A 785 19.83 -3.85 32.14
CA GLY A 785 21.20 -3.32 32.15
C GLY A 785 21.32 -1.84 31.77
N GLY A 786 20.87 -0.94 32.65
CA GLY A 786 21.03 0.50 32.48
C GLY A 786 20.74 1.25 33.76
N GLY A 787 21.75 1.44 34.61
CA GLY A 787 21.60 2.11 35.91
C GLY A 787 21.36 3.62 35.76
N GLY A 788 20.10 4.03 35.67
CA GLY A 788 19.70 5.43 35.72
C GLY A 788 19.79 5.99 37.14
N VAL A 789 20.83 6.79 37.43
CA VAL A 789 20.96 7.49 38.71
C VAL A 789 19.89 8.58 38.80
N CYS A 790 18.98 8.45 39.77
CA CYS A 790 17.98 9.48 40.06
C CYS A 790 18.54 10.51 41.05
N VAL A 791 18.70 11.76 40.62
CA VAL A 791 19.09 12.87 41.50
C VAL A 791 17.85 13.70 41.85
N CYS A 792 17.36 13.58 43.08
CA CYS A 792 16.32 14.47 43.59
C CYS A 792 16.94 15.75 44.15
N VAL A 793 16.54 16.91 43.62
CA VAL A 793 16.88 18.22 44.18
C VAL A 793 15.65 18.75 44.93
N CYS A 794 15.67 18.66 46.26
CA CYS A 794 14.67 19.32 47.09
C CYS A 794 15.03 20.80 47.25
N VAL A 795 14.22 21.71 46.69
CA VAL A 795 14.33 23.14 46.93
C VAL A 795 13.46 23.50 48.12
N CYS A 796 14.07 23.66 49.30
CA CYS A 796 13.39 24.27 50.44
C CYS A 796 13.69 25.77 50.46
N VAL A 797 12.66 26.60 50.58
CA VAL A 797 12.81 28.05 50.61
C VAL A 797 13.29 28.48 52.00
N CYS A 798 14.59 28.73 52.15
CA CYS A 798 15.20 29.79 52.97
C CYS A 798 16.74 29.66 53.02
N VAL A 799 17.44 30.68 52.50
CA VAL A 799 18.82 31.11 52.81
C VAL A 799 19.93 30.03 52.81
N CYS A 800 20.76 30.05 51.76
CA CYS A 800 22.10 29.44 51.63
C CYS A 800 22.21 27.90 51.75
N VAL A 801 22.56 27.23 50.63
CA VAL A 801 22.83 25.78 50.60
C VAL A 801 24.10 25.44 49.81
N CYS A 802 25.04 24.77 50.46
CA CYS A 802 26.07 23.95 49.81
C CYS A 802 25.48 22.57 49.49
N VAL A 803 25.73 22.03 48.29
CA VAL A 803 25.18 20.72 47.87
C VAL A 803 26.13 19.58 48.22
N CYS A 804 25.72 18.70 49.13
CA CYS A 804 26.29 17.36 49.30
C CYS A 804 25.29 16.32 48.81
N VAL A 805 25.70 15.45 47.89
CA VAL A 805 24.87 14.36 47.36
C VAL A 805 25.19 13.08 48.14
N ASN A 806 24.16 12.41 48.66
CA ASN A 806 24.29 11.10 49.27
C ASN A 806 23.10 10.22 48.86
N VAL A 807 23.34 8.96 48.51
CA VAL A 807 22.35 8.06 47.90
C VAL A 807 21.86 7.02 48.92
N CYS A 808 20.55 6.92 49.10
CA CYS A 808 19.92 5.93 50.00
C CYS A 808 19.42 4.71 49.20
N PRO A 809 19.77 3.46 49.57
CA PRO A 809 19.34 2.26 48.84
C PRO A 809 17.85 1.90 48.97
N ASP A 810 17.19 2.29 50.07
CA ASP A 810 15.95 1.64 50.52
C ASP A 810 14.65 2.16 49.86
N CYS A 811 14.74 3.13 48.94
CA CYS A 811 13.56 3.75 48.29
C CYS A 811 13.03 2.98 47.06
N LEU A 812 13.54 1.78 46.77
CA LEU A 812 13.34 1.08 45.49
C LEU A 812 12.09 0.19 45.37
N THR A 813 11.26 0.03 46.41
CA THR A 813 10.33 -1.11 46.53
C THR A 813 8.84 -0.84 46.29
N ALA A 814 8.37 0.40 46.05
CA ALA A 814 6.91 0.64 45.90
C ALA A 814 6.43 1.79 44.99
N GLY A 815 7.29 2.70 44.52
CA GLY A 815 6.81 4.00 43.99
C GLY A 815 7.20 4.41 42.56
N SER A 816 8.06 3.67 41.87
CA SER A 816 8.77 4.22 40.70
C SER A 816 9.05 3.24 39.56
N MET A 817 8.04 2.45 39.16
CA MET A 817 8.03 1.84 37.83
C MET A 817 7.80 2.92 36.75
N ARG A 818 8.87 3.63 36.34
CA ARG A 818 8.83 4.41 35.09
C ARG A 818 8.58 3.43 33.94
N ARG A 819 7.51 3.64 33.17
CA ARG A 819 7.10 2.71 32.11
C ARG A 819 8.19 2.65 31.03
N PHE A 820 8.36 1.49 30.39
CA PHE A 820 9.38 1.32 29.33
C PHE A 820 9.21 2.34 28.18
N ARG A 821 7.97 2.77 27.93
CA ARG A 821 7.61 3.84 26.98
C ARG A 821 8.34 5.17 27.23
N ASP A 822 8.76 5.44 28.46
CA ASP A 822 9.48 6.68 28.83
C ASP A 822 11.00 6.58 28.61
N GLN A 823 11.53 5.38 28.37
CA GLN A 823 12.95 5.11 28.13
C GLN A 823 13.31 5.02 26.64
N LEU A 824 12.32 4.77 25.78
CA LEU A 824 12.50 4.78 24.32
C LEU A 824 11.94 6.07 23.74
N ALA A 825 12.82 6.91 23.19
CA ALA A 825 12.46 8.10 22.44
C ALA A 825 11.88 7.72 21.05
N GLY A 826 10.62 7.26 21.01
CA GLY A 826 9.93 6.98 19.76
C GLY A 826 8.52 6.40 19.92
N PRO A 827 7.71 6.44 18.84
CA PRO A 827 6.40 5.80 18.76
C PRO A 827 6.51 4.27 18.72
N PHE A 828 5.46 3.58 19.15
CA PHE A 828 5.34 2.12 19.10
C PHE A 828 4.20 1.69 18.18
N ILE A 829 4.46 0.70 17.31
CA ILE A 829 3.44 -0.04 16.55
C ILE A 829 3.43 -1.49 17.04
N CYS A 830 2.32 -1.92 17.63
CA CYS A 830 2.14 -3.31 18.05
C CYS A 830 1.34 -4.10 17.00
N LEU A 831 1.79 -5.31 16.67
CA LEU A 831 1.17 -6.16 15.65
C LEU A 831 0.03 -6.97 16.27
N ALA A 832 -1.20 -6.75 15.79
CA ALA A 832 -2.39 -7.48 16.23
C ALA A 832 -2.63 -8.69 15.30
N THR A 833 -2.25 -9.88 15.77
CA THR A 833 -1.95 -11.03 14.89
C THR A 833 -3.13 -11.95 14.57
N ALA A 834 -4.26 -11.82 15.27
CA ALA A 834 -5.47 -12.63 15.04
C ALA A 834 -6.73 -11.92 15.57
N HIS A 835 -7.90 -12.20 14.99
CA HIS A 835 -9.16 -11.61 15.43
C HIS A 835 -9.61 -12.20 16.78
N PRO A 836 -10.16 -11.41 17.73
CA PRO A 836 -10.58 -11.91 19.05
C PRO A 836 -11.58 -13.07 19.00
N ALA A 837 -12.47 -13.11 18.00
CA ALA A 837 -13.49 -14.15 17.87
C ALA A 837 -12.92 -15.57 17.67
N LYS A 838 -11.62 -15.72 17.34
CA LYS A 838 -10.97 -17.03 17.22
C LYS A 838 -10.70 -17.72 18.57
N PHE A 839 -10.78 -17.00 19.69
CA PHE A 839 -10.37 -17.47 21.02
C PHE A 839 -11.46 -17.25 22.08
N GLY A 840 -12.60 -17.96 21.91
CA GLY A 840 -13.80 -17.75 22.73
C GLY A 840 -13.78 -18.32 24.15
N GLU A 841 -12.98 -19.36 24.41
CA GLU A 841 -13.09 -20.19 25.63
C GLU A 841 -12.19 -19.72 26.80
N GLY A 842 -11.23 -18.82 26.56
CA GLY A 842 -10.30 -18.32 27.58
C GLY A 842 -10.65 -16.96 28.20
N LEU A 843 -11.82 -16.39 27.88
CA LEU A 843 -12.20 -15.00 28.17
C LEU A 843 -13.59 -14.87 28.83
N GLU A 844 -14.02 -15.88 29.59
CA GLU A 844 -15.41 -15.95 30.10
C GLU A 844 -15.83 -14.78 31.00
N GLU A 845 -14.92 -14.21 31.81
CA GLU A 845 -15.22 -13.03 32.64
C GLU A 845 -15.44 -11.73 31.82
N ALA A 846 -15.08 -11.73 30.52
CA ALA A 846 -15.25 -10.59 29.63
C ALA A 846 -16.60 -10.59 28.87
N ARG A 847 -17.56 -11.47 29.22
CA ARG A 847 -18.73 -11.82 28.37
C ARG A 847 -19.83 -10.76 28.15
N SER A 848 -19.79 -9.56 28.74
CA SER A 848 -20.89 -8.57 28.61
C SER A 848 -21.07 -7.93 27.23
N MET A 849 -20.14 -8.18 26.29
CA MET A 849 -20.36 -8.01 24.84
C MET A 849 -19.70 -9.18 24.13
N GLN A 850 -20.47 -10.01 23.42
CA GLN A 850 -19.88 -10.89 22.41
C GLN A 850 -19.36 -10.00 21.28
N PRO A 851 -18.11 -10.15 20.81
CA PRO A 851 -17.68 -9.49 19.59
C PRO A 851 -18.55 -10.00 18.44
N HIS A 852 -19.03 -9.11 17.56
CA HIS A 852 -19.69 -9.54 16.33
C HIS A 852 -18.74 -10.48 15.57
N LEU A 853 -19.25 -11.63 15.14
CA LEU A 853 -18.50 -12.52 14.27
C LEU A 853 -18.25 -11.79 12.95
N PRO A 854 -17.01 -11.73 12.45
CA PRO A 854 -16.74 -11.19 11.13
C PRO A 854 -17.33 -12.15 10.07
N PRO A 855 -17.71 -11.67 8.87
CA PRO A 855 -18.45 -12.48 7.89
C PRO A 855 -17.80 -13.82 7.50
N GLN A 856 -16.48 -13.92 7.59
CA GLN A 856 -15.68 -15.12 7.33
C GLN A 856 -15.89 -16.24 8.38
N LEU A 857 -16.41 -15.88 9.56
CA LEU A 857 -16.63 -16.77 10.70
C LEU A 857 -18.12 -16.99 11.02
N ASP A 858 -19.01 -16.19 10.43
CA ASP A 858 -20.45 -16.28 10.68
C ASP A 858 -21.06 -17.54 10.03
N GLY A 859 -22.00 -18.18 10.74
CA GLY A 859 -22.61 -19.46 10.36
C GLY A 859 -21.66 -20.68 10.23
N LEU A 860 -20.33 -20.49 10.31
CA LEU A 860 -19.32 -21.45 9.90
C LEU A 860 -19.42 -22.81 10.63
N THR A 861 -19.74 -22.80 11.93
CA THR A 861 -19.90 -24.02 12.75
C THR A 861 -21.13 -24.86 12.39
N THR A 862 -22.03 -24.35 11.55
CA THR A 862 -23.24 -25.05 11.08
C THR A 862 -23.13 -25.59 9.65
N GLN A 863 -22.05 -25.27 8.94
CA GLN A 863 -21.82 -25.73 7.57
C GLN A 863 -21.43 -27.22 7.53
N PRO A 864 -21.63 -27.92 6.40
CA PRO A 864 -21.13 -29.29 6.21
C PRO A 864 -19.61 -29.36 6.41
N ARG A 865 -19.13 -30.45 7.03
CA ARG A 865 -17.73 -30.63 7.42
C ARG A 865 -17.16 -31.92 6.80
N ARG A 866 -15.93 -31.88 6.28
CA ARG A 866 -15.15 -33.04 5.85
C ARG A 866 -13.88 -33.16 6.70
N CYS A 867 -13.77 -34.27 7.43
CA CYS A 867 -12.58 -34.63 8.21
C CYS A 867 -12.42 -36.15 8.23
N HIS A 868 -11.18 -36.62 8.07
CA HIS A 868 -10.77 -38.00 8.30
C HIS A 868 -10.27 -38.14 9.74
N HIS A 869 -10.46 -39.32 10.34
CA HIS A 869 -10.04 -39.59 11.72
C HIS A 869 -9.05 -40.76 11.70
N LEU A 870 -7.87 -40.58 12.30
CA LEU A 870 -6.81 -41.59 12.40
C LEU A 870 -6.38 -41.80 13.86
N GLU A 871 -5.92 -43.01 14.17
CA GLU A 871 -5.15 -43.28 15.38
C GLU A 871 -3.77 -42.59 15.30
N HIS A 872 -3.06 -42.47 16.43
CA HIS A 872 -1.66 -42.03 16.44
C HIS A 872 -0.74 -43.15 15.90
N SER A 873 -0.74 -43.31 14.58
CA SER A 873 0.04 -44.31 13.86
C SER A 873 0.68 -43.71 12.60
N LEU A 874 2.00 -43.84 12.48
CA LEU A 874 2.73 -43.39 11.30
C LEU A 874 2.40 -44.25 10.07
N GLU A 875 2.07 -45.53 10.27
CA GLU A 875 1.64 -46.42 9.18
C GLU A 875 0.28 -46.00 8.64
N ASP A 876 -0.67 -45.66 9.51
CA ASP A 876 -2.02 -45.19 9.15
C ASP A 876 -1.93 -43.87 8.35
N LEU A 877 -1.07 -42.94 8.79
CA LEU A 877 -0.82 -41.69 8.04
C LEU A 877 -0.22 -41.97 6.66
N LYS A 878 0.80 -42.83 6.58
CA LYS A 878 1.44 -43.16 5.30
C LYS A 878 0.45 -43.86 4.35
N ALA A 879 -0.37 -44.76 4.87
CA ALA A 879 -1.44 -45.43 4.12
C ALA A 879 -2.50 -44.42 3.64
N PHE A 880 -2.97 -43.53 4.51
CA PHE A 880 -3.95 -42.49 4.17
C PHE A 880 -3.44 -41.56 3.05
N VAL A 881 -2.22 -41.04 3.16
CA VAL A 881 -1.59 -40.22 2.12
C VAL A 881 -1.45 -41.01 0.82
N HIS A 882 -1.03 -42.29 0.91
CA HIS A 882 -0.85 -43.14 -0.25
C HIS A 882 -2.15 -43.40 -1.01
N GLU A 883 -3.22 -43.77 -0.28
CA GLU A 883 -4.54 -44.03 -0.86
C GLU A 883 -5.14 -42.74 -1.45
N THR A 884 -5.12 -41.64 -0.69
CA THR A 884 -5.68 -40.35 -1.12
C THR A 884 -5.00 -39.87 -2.39
N MET A 885 -3.66 -39.86 -2.44
CA MET A 885 -2.94 -39.40 -3.63
C MET A 885 -3.09 -40.36 -4.81
N SER A 886 -3.22 -41.67 -4.57
CA SER A 886 -3.48 -42.63 -5.66
C SER A 886 -4.87 -42.41 -6.28
N ARG A 887 -5.88 -42.12 -5.44
CA ARG A 887 -7.24 -41.77 -5.89
C ARG A 887 -7.27 -40.45 -6.66
N ARG A 888 -6.64 -39.40 -6.12
CA ARG A 888 -6.52 -38.08 -6.77
C ARG A 888 -5.83 -38.15 -8.14
N HIS A 889 -4.76 -38.94 -8.26
CA HIS A 889 -4.10 -39.14 -9.56
C HIS A 889 -4.98 -39.91 -10.56
N ALA A 890 -5.80 -40.87 -10.12
CA ALA A 890 -6.75 -41.57 -10.99
C ALA A 890 -7.87 -40.64 -11.47
N GLU A 891 -8.49 -39.88 -10.55
CA GLU A 891 -9.51 -38.86 -10.86
C GLU A 891 -9.01 -37.83 -11.88
N LEU A 892 -7.78 -37.32 -11.69
CA LEU A 892 -7.17 -36.35 -12.61
C LEU A 892 -6.85 -36.96 -13.98
N ALA A 893 -6.38 -38.22 -14.04
CA ALA A 893 -6.12 -38.91 -15.31
C ALA A 893 -7.41 -39.21 -16.09
N GLU A 894 -8.51 -39.57 -15.40
CA GLU A 894 -9.83 -39.73 -16.04
C GLU A 894 -10.37 -38.41 -16.57
N LEU A 895 -10.20 -37.30 -15.83
CA LEU A 895 -10.56 -35.96 -16.30
C LEU A 895 -9.73 -35.55 -17.52
N GLU A 896 -8.40 -35.74 -17.53
CA GLU A 896 -7.56 -35.46 -18.70
C GLU A 896 -7.97 -36.31 -19.92
N LEU A 897 -8.30 -37.59 -19.74
CA LEU A 897 -8.83 -38.44 -20.81
C LEU A 897 -10.17 -37.92 -21.33
N PHE A 898 -11.07 -37.49 -20.45
CA PHE A 898 -12.37 -36.93 -20.82
C PHE A 898 -12.26 -35.60 -21.58
N TYR A 899 -11.37 -34.70 -21.16
CA TYR A 899 -11.12 -33.43 -21.88
C TYR A 899 -10.47 -33.68 -23.25
N ASN A 900 -9.44 -34.53 -23.33
CA ASN A 900 -8.77 -34.85 -24.59
C ASN A 900 -9.70 -35.59 -25.60
N GLN A 901 -10.67 -36.38 -25.12
CA GLN A 901 -11.68 -36.98 -25.99
C GLN A 901 -12.74 -35.98 -26.47
N ASN A 902 -13.02 -34.92 -25.71
CA ASN A 902 -13.99 -33.89 -26.09
C ASN A 902 -13.39 -32.77 -26.96
N GLU A 903 -12.09 -32.49 -26.90
CA GLU A 903 -11.46 -31.52 -27.84
C GLU A 903 -11.56 -31.96 -29.31
N PHE A 904 -11.73 -33.26 -29.59
CA PHE A 904 -12.01 -33.79 -30.93
C PHE A 904 -13.33 -33.29 -31.54
N TYR A 905 -14.23 -32.68 -30.75
CA TYR A 905 -15.47 -32.06 -31.25
C TYR A 905 -15.38 -30.54 -31.48
N SER A 906 -14.26 -29.88 -31.16
CA SER A 906 -14.12 -28.42 -31.26
C SER A 906 -13.32 -27.92 -32.48
N TYR A 907 -13.06 -28.76 -33.48
CA TYR A 907 -12.28 -28.37 -34.69
C TYR A 907 -13.13 -28.12 -35.93
N CYS A 908 -14.10 -27.21 -35.82
CA CYS A 908 -14.87 -26.69 -36.94
C CYS A 908 -15.27 -25.22 -36.72
N HIS A 909 -14.33 -24.26 -36.80
CA HIS A 909 -14.60 -22.85 -37.15
C HIS A 909 -13.33 -22.02 -37.51
N SER A 910 -12.47 -22.54 -38.40
CA SER A 910 -11.49 -21.69 -39.11
C SER A 910 -11.16 -22.27 -40.49
N GLY A 911 -11.59 -21.60 -41.56
CA GLY A 911 -11.45 -22.11 -42.91
C GLY A 911 -10.05 -21.95 -43.49
N SER A 912 -9.25 -23.03 -43.55
CA SER A 912 -8.26 -23.20 -44.62
C SER A 912 -7.79 -24.65 -44.78
N LYS A 913 -7.78 -25.13 -46.04
CA LYS A 913 -7.19 -26.38 -46.57
C LYS A 913 -7.72 -27.73 -46.02
N LYS A 914 -8.40 -28.46 -46.92
CA LYS A 914 -8.60 -29.91 -46.81
C LYS A 914 -7.26 -30.66 -46.89
N PRO A 915 -6.97 -31.63 -46.01
CA PRO A 915 -6.18 -32.81 -46.36
C PRO A 915 -7.06 -33.79 -47.16
N ASP A 916 -6.44 -34.52 -48.08
CA ASP A 916 -7.07 -35.66 -48.74
C ASP A 916 -6.91 -36.90 -47.86
N LEU A 917 -7.99 -37.65 -47.64
CA LEU A 917 -8.03 -38.85 -46.80
C LEU A 917 -8.86 -39.94 -47.48
N SER A 918 -8.37 -40.41 -48.62
CA SER A 918 -8.68 -41.77 -49.08
C SER A 918 -7.96 -42.80 -48.21
N GLU A 919 -8.67 -43.86 -47.82
CA GLU A 919 -8.17 -45.04 -47.11
C GLU A 919 -7.78 -44.88 -45.62
N GLN A 920 -8.73 -45.19 -44.73
CA GLN A 920 -8.50 -46.26 -43.75
C GLN A 920 -9.83 -46.89 -43.28
N LYS A 921 -9.94 -48.21 -43.43
CA LYS A 921 -11.03 -49.01 -42.85
C LYS A 921 -10.71 -49.26 -41.37
N ILE A 922 -11.61 -48.90 -40.46
CA ILE A 922 -11.63 -49.47 -39.11
C ILE A 922 -13.02 -50.06 -38.83
N SER A 923 -13.01 -51.28 -38.29
CA SER A 923 -14.16 -52.15 -38.09
C SER A 923 -15.21 -51.55 -37.16
N THR A 924 -16.47 -51.67 -37.56
CA THR A 924 -17.60 -51.71 -36.63
C THR A 924 -17.51 -52.99 -35.78
N ASP A 925 -17.61 -52.89 -34.45
CA ASP A 925 -18.28 -53.87 -33.58
C ASP A 925 -18.19 -53.50 -32.08
N ARG A 926 -19.28 -52.96 -31.52
CA ARG A 926 -20.06 -53.54 -30.40
C ARG A 926 -21.04 -52.53 -29.76
N HIS A 927 -22.27 -52.98 -29.53
CA HIS A 927 -23.29 -52.35 -28.68
C HIS A 927 -22.85 -52.40 -27.19
N TYR A 928 -23.21 -51.50 -26.27
CA TYR A 928 -24.52 -51.17 -25.68
C TYR A 928 -24.28 -50.10 -24.58
N ILE A 929 -25.19 -49.30 -24.00
CA ILE A 929 -26.67 -49.12 -24.06
C ILE A 929 -26.94 -47.59 -24.15
N SER A 930 -28.13 -47.15 -24.60
CA SER A 930 -28.59 -45.75 -24.47
C SER A 930 -30.00 -45.67 -23.88
N GLU A 931 -30.13 -45.27 -22.60
CA GLU A 931 -31.44 -44.95 -22.01
C GLU A 931 -31.30 -44.05 -20.76
N ILE A 932 -31.32 -42.73 -20.96
CA ILE A 932 -31.69 -41.75 -19.92
C ILE A 932 -32.62 -40.72 -20.57
N HIS A 933 -33.88 -40.72 -20.13
CA HIS A 933 -34.89 -39.76 -20.57
C HIS A 933 -34.69 -38.39 -19.92
N TYR A 934 -34.74 -37.33 -20.72
CA TYR A 934 -35.05 -35.98 -20.24
C TYR A 934 -36.58 -35.76 -20.30
N PRO A 935 -37.24 -35.31 -19.21
CA PRO A 935 -38.65 -34.96 -19.24
C PRO A 935 -38.85 -33.54 -19.77
N ASP A 936 -39.60 -33.44 -20.88
CA ASP A 936 -40.01 -32.18 -21.51
C ASP A 936 -41.28 -31.62 -20.82
N PRO A 937 -41.31 -30.36 -20.35
CA PRO A 937 -42.46 -29.81 -19.65
C PRO A 937 -43.42 -29.08 -20.62
N LEU A 938 -44.66 -29.56 -20.74
CA LEU A 938 -45.92 -28.77 -20.83
C LEU A 938 -47.08 -29.58 -21.48
N ASN A 939 -47.99 -30.12 -20.66
CA ASN A 939 -49.45 -30.02 -20.88
C ASN A 939 -50.27 -30.78 -19.83
N SER A 940 -51.09 -30.06 -19.04
CA SER A 940 -52.53 -30.33 -18.89
C SER A 940 -53.16 -29.37 -17.88
N SER A 941 -54.16 -28.62 -18.34
CA SER A 941 -55.06 -27.80 -17.51
C SER A 941 -56.17 -28.64 -16.89
N HIS A 942 -56.74 -28.25 -15.74
CA HIS A 942 -58.21 -28.20 -15.57
C HIS A 942 -58.69 -27.52 -14.27
N LEU A 943 -59.61 -26.55 -14.44
CA LEU A 943 -60.65 -26.07 -13.48
C LEU A 943 -60.11 -25.30 -12.23
N ILE A 944 -60.82 -24.42 -11.50
CA ILE A 944 -62.15 -23.75 -11.60
C ILE A 944 -62.05 -22.42 -10.77
N GLN A 945 -62.79 -21.31 -10.96
CA GLN A 945 -64.03 -21.03 -11.71
C GLN A 945 -64.04 -19.64 -12.44
N SER A 946 -64.56 -18.57 -11.81
CA SER A 946 -64.85 -17.22 -12.37
C SER A 946 -65.36 -16.27 -11.24
N PRO A 947 -65.73 -14.97 -11.46
CA PRO A 947 -65.74 -14.18 -12.70
C PRO A 947 -65.20 -12.72 -12.61
N ALA A 948 -65.02 -12.09 -13.79
CA ALA A 948 -64.99 -10.63 -13.98
C ALA A 948 -65.61 -10.24 -15.34
N PRO A 949 -66.36 -9.12 -15.42
CA PRO A 949 -66.57 -8.41 -16.69
C PRO A 949 -66.62 -6.85 -16.54
N PRO A 950 -66.61 -6.04 -17.63
CA PRO A 950 -65.81 -6.17 -18.86
C PRO A 950 -65.26 -4.84 -19.46
N LEU A 951 -64.20 -4.94 -20.30
CA LEU A 951 -63.94 -4.25 -21.59
C LEU A 951 -64.12 -2.70 -21.72
N LYS A 952 -63.04 -1.90 -21.92
CA LYS A 952 -62.36 -1.48 -23.20
C LYS A 952 -63.03 -0.29 -23.95
N PRO A 953 -62.36 0.39 -24.93
CA PRO A 953 -60.91 0.59 -25.20
C PRO A 953 -60.50 2.05 -25.57
N ASP A 954 -59.19 2.36 -25.65
CA ASP A 954 -58.58 2.86 -26.92
C ASP A 954 -57.03 2.82 -26.97
N ARG A 955 -56.48 3.04 -28.18
CA ARG A 955 -55.15 2.66 -28.76
C ARG A 955 -53.95 3.66 -28.52
N PRO A 956 -52.71 3.47 -29.05
CA PRO A 956 -51.81 2.27 -29.06
C PRO A 956 -50.27 2.52 -28.86
N THR A 957 -49.57 1.50 -28.34
CA THR A 957 -48.16 1.00 -28.59
C THR A 957 -46.97 1.89 -29.05
N GLN A 958 -45.86 1.79 -28.31
CA GLN A 958 -44.56 1.17 -28.74
C GLN A 958 -43.77 0.76 -27.47
N SER A 959 -43.57 -0.53 -27.16
CA SER A 959 -42.51 -1.44 -27.66
C SER A 959 -41.11 -1.18 -27.07
N VAL A 960 -40.76 -1.93 -26.01
CA VAL A 960 -39.37 -2.13 -25.56
C VAL A 960 -39.07 -3.62 -25.56
N ILE A 961 -37.98 -4.02 -26.23
CA ILE A 961 -37.51 -5.41 -26.31
C ILE A 961 -36.38 -5.57 -25.30
N TYR A 962 -36.44 -6.61 -24.47
CA TYR A 962 -35.28 -7.07 -23.69
C TYR A 962 -34.52 -8.11 -24.52
N ILE A 963 -33.25 -7.82 -24.83
CA ILE A 963 -32.31 -8.80 -25.40
C ILE A 963 -31.22 -9.04 -24.36
N THR A 964 -31.19 -10.25 -23.80
CA THR A 964 -30.06 -10.73 -23.01
C THR A 964 -29.01 -11.26 -23.97
N LEU A 965 -27.83 -10.66 -23.98
CA LEU A 965 -26.66 -11.19 -24.70
C LEU A 965 -25.66 -11.74 -23.69
N CYS A 966 -25.59 -13.07 -23.63
CA CYS A 966 -24.44 -13.78 -23.09
C CYS A 966 -23.32 -13.70 -24.13
N VAL A 967 -22.10 -13.33 -23.72
CA VAL A 967 -20.92 -13.43 -24.58
C VAL A 967 -19.86 -14.21 -23.80
N SER A 968 -19.35 -15.24 -24.45
CA SER A 968 -18.33 -16.20 -24.02
C SER A 968 -16.96 -15.56 -23.76
#